data_AF-A0A8C4YIR9-F1
#
_entry.id   AF-A0A8C4YIR9-F1
#
_cell.length_a   1.000
_cell.length_b   1.000
_cell.length_c   1.000
_cell.angle_alpha   90.00
_cell.angle_beta   90.00
_cell.angle_gamma   90.00
#
_symmetry.space_group_name_H-M   'P 1'
#
loop_
_entity.id
_entity.type
_entity.pdbx_description
1 polymer ?
#
loop_
_entity_poly.entity_id
_entity_poly.type
_entity_poly.pdbx_seq_one_letter_code
_entity_poly.pdbx_strand_id
1 'polypeptide(L)'
;TYWSMNSKWEKSGWGWGPPDALFAAGSEAYARGDWPAVILHMERALRARGALRSQLARCRLRCANSTAWPAGEPGPPPALRDLLFFRQLLRRAACLRACAPSAPSRYLLSEELELEFRKRSPYNYLQVAYFKIHKIDKAVAAAHTFFVGNPDHVEMRQNLEYYQLMAGVKESDFTDLEAKPHMHEFRLGVKFYTEEQPQPAILHLEKALEEYFVADTECRALCEGPYDYEGYNYLEYNADLVQAITDHYMQVLSCKQSCVTELASQPGQDKPIEDFLPSHFNYLQFAYYNSENYEKAIECAKTYLLFFPNDEVMNQNLAYYTAVLGERLAAPIDPRENIRVYRQRSLLEKELLFFSYDAFGIPFVDPDTWTPEEVIPKRLREKQKVERETAARISEEIGNLMKEIETLVEEKTKESVDMSKFVREGGPLLYDGLSVTMNSRLLNGSQRVVVDGVISEEECVELQKLTNAAASAGDGYRGKTSPHTPSETFYGVTVYKALKLGQEGKVSMHSARLYYNVTEKVRRVIESYFRLDTPLYFSYSHLVCRTAIEDKQADRTDSSHAVHVDNCILNAEAMVCVKEPPAYTFRDYSAILYLNGDFEGGAFYFTELDASTVTAEVQPQCGRAVGFSSGLENPHGVKAVTKGQRCAIALWFTLDPRHSERVSTAPHWHPVSAPLHSHARLFPSCAHAQSRLRSSNVIEPSTGETPSGAVCALVAHVLEG
;
A
#
# COMPACT_ATOMS: atom_id res chain seq x y z
N THR A 1 -33.72 0.80 8.01
CA THR A 1 -33.81 1.17 9.44
C THR A 1 -32.49 1.68 10.03
N TYR A 2 -31.33 1.22 9.57
CA TYR A 2 -30.00 1.75 9.97
C TYR A 2 -29.80 3.26 9.67
N TRP A 3 -30.26 3.74 8.51
CA TRP A 3 -30.22 5.18 8.16
C TRP A 3 -31.15 6.07 9.00
N SER A 4 -32.22 5.52 9.58
CA SER A 4 -33.17 6.30 10.40
C SER A 4 -32.64 6.60 11.81
N MET A 5 -31.64 5.87 12.29
CA MET A 5 -31.00 6.17 13.58
C MET A 5 -29.95 7.27 13.46
N ASN A 6 -29.36 7.49 12.27
CA ASN A 6 -28.39 8.57 12.05
C ASN A 6 -29.04 9.98 12.01
N SER A 7 -30.26 10.13 11.50
CA SER A 7 -30.85 11.47 11.30
C SER A 7 -31.36 12.15 12.58
N LYS A 8 -31.61 11.40 13.66
CA LYS A 8 -32.07 11.99 14.94
C LYS A 8 -30.94 12.59 15.79
N TRP A 9 -29.67 12.29 15.50
CA TRP A 9 -28.53 12.74 16.30
C TRP A 9 -27.58 13.70 15.56
N GLU A 10 -27.79 13.94 14.25
CA GLU A 10 -27.07 14.96 13.47
C GLU A 10 -27.23 16.41 14.02
N LYS A 11 -28.11 16.63 15.01
CA LYS A 11 -28.34 17.93 15.65
C LYS A 11 -27.44 18.25 16.86
N SER A 12 -26.65 17.31 17.39
CA SER A 12 -25.70 17.60 18.47
C SER A 12 -24.30 17.80 17.90
N GLY A 13 -24.03 19.01 17.40
CA GLY A 13 -22.67 19.41 17.05
C GLY A 13 -21.70 19.17 18.22
N TRP A 14 -20.53 18.60 17.90
CA TRP A 14 -19.29 18.63 18.69
C TRP A 14 -19.40 18.09 20.14
N GLY A 15 -19.12 16.80 20.33
CA GLY A 15 -19.04 16.20 21.68
C GLY A 15 -18.37 14.84 21.79
N TRP A 16 -17.63 14.40 20.77
CA TRP A 16 -16.91 13.12 20.80
C TRP A 16 -15.44 13.42 20.54
N GLY A 17 -14.55 12.88 21.38
CA GLY A 17 -13.11 13.01 21.17
C GLY A 17 -12.68 12.44 19.81
N PRO A 18 -11.46 12.73 19.37
CA PRO A 18 -11.01 12.24 18.08
C PRO A 18 -10.84 10.71 18.09
N PRO A 19 -10.99 10.02 16.94
CA PRO A 19 -11.04 8.56 16.91
C PRO A 19 -9.77 7.88 17.46
N ASP A 20 -8.61 8.51 17.29
CA ASP A 20 -7.30 8.09 17.81
C ASP A 20 -7.24 8.12 19.35
N ALA A 21 -7.63 9.23 19.97
CA ALA A 21 -7.67 9.34 21.42
C ALA A 21 -8.69 8.38 22.04
N LEU A 22 -9.82 8.15 21.35
CA LEU A 22 -10.84 7.19 21.79
C LEU A 22 -10.35 5.75 21.68
N PHE A 23 -9.65 5.39 20.60
CA PHE A 23 -9.07 4.06 20.46
C PHE A 23 -8.00 3.81 21.54
N ALA A 24 -7.11 4.77 21.77
CA ALA A 24 -6.09 4.70 22.83
C ALA A 24 -6.70 4.58 24.23
N ALA A 25 -7.72 5.38 24.55
CA ALA A 25 -8.42 5.26 25.83
C ALA A 25 -9.11 3.90 26.00
N GLY A 26 -9.63 3.33 24.91
CA GLY A 26 -10.22 1.99 24.90
C GLY A 26 -9.20 0.88 25.13
N SER A 27 -8.03 0.95 24.51
CA SER A 27 -6.96 -0.04 24.71
C SER A 27 -6.36 0.04 26.12
N GLU A 28 -6.17 1.26 26.66
CA GLU A 28 -5.77 1.45 28.06
C GLU A 28 -6.81 0.92 29.05
N ALA A 29 -8.10 1.12 28.79
CA ALA A 29 -9.17 0.55 29.60
C ALA A 29 -9.16 -0.99 29.56
N TYR A 30 -8.85 -1.57 28.41
CA TYR A 30 -8.74 -3.01 28.24
C TYR A 30 -7.59 -3.57 29.08
N ALA A 31 -6.42 -2.92 29.07
CA ALA A 31 -5.27 -3.30 29.88
C ALA A 31 -5.58 -3.27 31.39
N ARG A 32 -6.50 -2.40 31.85
CA ARG A 32 -6.96 -2.33 33.25
C ARG A 32 -8.13 -3.28 33.58
N GLY A 33 -8.70 -3.98 32.60
CA GLY A 33 -9.89 -4.80 32.78
C GLY A 33 -11.18 -4.01 33.02
N ASP A 34 -11.22 -2.73 32.65
CA ASP A 34 -12.42 -1.88 32.77
C ASP A 34 -13.33 -2.06 31.55
N TRP A 35 -14.09 -3.16 31.53
CA TRP A 35 -14.92 -3.56 30.39
C TRP A 35 -15.97 -2.50 29.97
N PRO A 36 -16.69 -1.83 30.90
CA PRO A 36 -17.59 -0.74 30.53
C PRO A 36 -16.88 0.41 29.82
N ALA A 37 -15.68 0.79 30.25
CA ALA A 37 -14.91 1.85 29.59
C ALA A 37 -14.39 1.41 28.21
N VAL A 38 -13.95 0.16 28.05
CA VAL A 38 -13.58 -0.40 26.72
C VAL A 38 -14.73 -0.23 25.74
N ILE A 39 -15.93 -0.69 26.12
CA ILE A 39 -17.13 -0.59 25.28
C ILE A 39 -17.41 0.86 24.93
N LEU A 40 -17.40 1.74 25.92
CA LEU A 40 -17.67 3.15 25.73
C LEU A 40 -16.70 3.78 24.72
N HIS A 41 -15.41 3.55 24.89
CA HIS A 41 -14.37 4.18 24.08
C HIS A 41 -14.26 3.58 22.69
N MET A 42 -14.29 2.24 22.54
CA MET A 42 -14.20 1.57 21.24
C MET A 42 -15.41 1.83 20.36
N GLU A 43 -16.63 1.78 20.91
CA GLU A 43 -17.82 2.13 20.13
C GLU A 43 -17.81 3.62 19.70
N ARG A 44 -17.32 4.51 20.57
CA ARG A 44 -17.16 5.94 20.22
C ARG A 44 -16.10 6.11 19.14
N ALA A 45 -15.00 5.38 19.18
CA ALA A 45 -13.94 5.44 18.18
C ALA A 45 -14.47 5.05 16.79
N LEU A 46 -15.21 3.94 16.70
CA LEU A 46 -15.88 3.48 15.47
C LEU A 46 -16.86 4.54 14.94
N ARG A 47 -17.74 5.07 15.79
CA ARG A 47 -18.70 6.12 15.40
C ARG A 47 -18.01 7.41 14.97
N ALA A 48 -16.97 7.84 15.68
CA ALA A 48 -16.23 9.05 15.37
C ALA A 48 -15.49 8.92 14.03
N ARG A 49 -14.88 7.77 13.74
CA ARG A 49 -14.25 7.49 12.44
C ARG A 49 -15.26 7.52 11.30
N GLY A 50 -16.40 6.83 11.47
CA GLY A 50 -17.49 6.86 10.48
C GLY A 50 -18.00 8.28 10.22
N ALA A 51 -18.27 9.05 11.28
CA ALA A 51 -18.73 10.43 11.18
C ALA A 51 -17.71 11.34 10.48
N LEU A 52 -16.42 11.21 10.81
CA LEU A 52 -15.34 11.96 10.17
C LEU A 52 -15.26 11.64 8.67
N ARG A 53 -15.29 10.36 8.30
CA ARG A 53 -15.28 9.92 6.90
C ARG A 53 -16.47 10.47 6.13
N SER A 54 -17.69 10.34 6.65
CA SER A 54 -18.90 10.88 6.01
C SER A 54 -18.90 12.41 5.93
N GLN A 55 -18.41 13.12 6.95
CA GLN A 55 -18.27 14.58 6.90
C GLN A 55 -17.28 15.00 5.81
N LEU A 56 -16.13 14.33 5.73
CA LEU A 56 -15.10 14.60 4.74
C LEU A 56 -15.61 14.35 3.33
N ALA A 57 -16.21 13.19 3.07
CA ALA A 57 -16.81 12.86 1.76
C ALA A 57 -17.85 13.91 1.34
N ARG A 58 -18.80 14.26 2.23
CA ARG A 58 -19.81 15.30 1.94
C ARG A 58 -19.19 16.66 1.65
N CYS A 59 -18.15 17.05 2.37
CA CYS A 59 -17.45 18.30 2.11
C CYS A 59 -16.78 18.31 0.73
N ARG A 60 -16.06 17.24 0.40
CA ARG A 60 -15.36 17.11 -0.89
C ARG A 60 -16.32 17.03 -2.07
N LEU A 61 -17.47 16.37 -1.91
CA LEU A 61 -18.55 16.39 -2.92
C LEU A 61 -19.11 17.80 -3.15
N ARG A 62 -19.34 18.58 -2.07
CA ARG A 62 -19.74 19.99 -2.22
C ARG A 62 -18.68 20.82 -2.94
N CYS A 63 -17.40 20.61 -2.64
CA CYS A 63 -16.30 21.24 -3.36
C CYS A 63 -16.30 20.86 -4.84
N ALA A 64 -16.58 19.58 -5.17
CA ALA A 64 -16.65 19.14 -6.54
C ALA A 64 -17.79 19.82 -7.32
N ASN A 65 -18.96 19.97 -6.70
CA ASN A 65 -20.11 20.62 -7.33
C ASN A 65 -19.93 22.14 -7.46
N SER A 66 -19.37 22.81 -6.46
CA SER A 66 -19.14 24.27 -6.49
C SER A 66 -18.01 24.68 -7.43
N THR A 67 -17.11 23.74 -7.73
CA THR A 67 -15.98 23.92 -8.65
C THR A 67 -16.14 23.14 -9.95
N ALA A 68 -17.34 22.67 -10.26
CA ALA A 68 -17.63 22.10 -11.57
C ALA A 68 -17.54 23.19 -12.65
N TRP A 69 -17.09 22.80 -13.84
CA TRP A 69 -17.17 23.68 -15.00
C TRP A 69 -18.65 23.86 -15.39
N PRO A 70 -19.13 25.09 -15.68
CA PRO A 70 -20.51 25.29 -16.11
C PRO A 70 -20.78 24.50 -17.40
N ALA A 71 -21.69 23.52 -17.33
CA ALA A 71 -22.11 22.79 -18.52
C ALA A 71 -22.93 23.71 -19.42
N GLY A 72 -22.51 23.91 -20.67
CA GLY A 72 -23.28 24.62 -21.70
C GLY A 72 -22.90 26.07 -21.97
N GLU A 73 -21.88 26.65 -21.32
CA GLU A 73 -21.36 27.96 -21.72
C GLU A 73 -20.33 27.83 -22.86
N PRO A 74 -20.28 28.78 -23.82
CA PRO A 74 -19.23 28.83 -24.83
C PRO A 74 -17.87 28.78 -24.13
N GLY A 75 -17.07 27.76 -24.46
CA GLY A 75 -15.74 27.62 -23.89
C GLY A 75 -14.94 28.90 -24.11
N PRO A 76 -14.11 29.32 -23.14
CA PRO A 76 -13.31 30.52 -23.27
C PRO A 76 -12.42 30.44 -24.50
N PRO A 77 -11.98 31.61 -25.02
CA PRO A 77 -11.00 31.67 -26.11
C PRO A 77 -9.84 30.71 -25.82
N PRO A 78 -9.28 30.01 -26.84
CA PRO A 78 -8.20 29.05 -26.64
C PRO A 78 -7.05 29.60 -25.77
N ALA A 79 -6.70 30.88 -25.96
CA ALA A 79 -5.67 31.58 -25.19
C ALA A 79 -5.96 31.74 -23.68
N LEU A 80 -7.22 31.61 -23.25
CA LEU A 80 -7.64 31.76 -21.84
C LEU A 80 -8.05 30.43 -21.18
N ARG A 81 -8.07 29.32 -21.94
CA ARG A 81 -8.49 28.01 -21.42
C ARG A 81 -7.61 27.56 -20.26
N ASP A 82 -6.29 27.67 -20.41
CA ASP A 82 -5.34 27.22 -19.40
C ASP A 82 -5.45 28.04 -18.11
N LEU A 83 -5.55 29.37 -18.22
CA LEU A 83 -5.71 30.25 -17.07
C LEU A 83 -7.00 29.97 -16.29
N LEU A 84 -8.10 29.68 -17.00
CA LEU A 84 -9.37 29.34 -16.36
C LEU A 84 -9.36 27.94 -15.75
N PHE A 85 -8.68 26.98 -16.37
CA PHE A 85 -8.41 25.68 -15.79
C PHE A 85 -7.63 25.80 -14.48
N PHE A 86 -6.49 26.49 -14.47
CA PHE A 86 -5.67 26.68 -13.26
C PHE A 86 -6.42 27.47 -12.18
N ARG A 87 -7.21 28.48 -12.56
CA ARG A 87 -8.08 29.20 -11.60
C ARG A 87 -9.07 28.25 -10.93
N GLN A 88 -9.69 27.35 -11.69
CA GLN A 88 -10.67 26.41 -11.14
C GLN A 88 -10.00 25.35 -10.28
N LEU A 89 -8.84 24.86 -10.69
CA LEU A 89 -7.98 23.98 -9.92
C LEU A 89 -7.64 24.58 -8.56
N LEU A 90 -7.12 25.81 -8.53
CA LEU A 90 -6.75 26.49 -7.29
C LEU A 90 -7.96 26.73 -6.38
N ARG A 91 -9.13 27.04 -6.94
CA ARG A 91 -10.40 27.14 -6.19
C ARG A 91 -10.81 25.81 -5.57
N ARG A 92 -10.71 24.72 -6.32
CA ARG A 92 -10.98 23.37 -5.82
C ARG A 92 -10.03 23.01 -4.69
N ALA A 93 -8.73 23.23 -4.89
CA ALA A 93 -7.70 22.96 -3.87
C ALA A 93 -7.95 23.77 -2.58
N ALA A 94 -8.31 25.05 -2.69
CA ALA A 94 -8.67 25.87 -1.53
C ALA A 94 -9.90 25.34 -0.79
N CYS A 95 -10.93 24.89 -1.52
CA CYS A 95 -12.12 24.28 -0.93
C CYS A 95 -11.80 22.96 -0.22
N LEU A 96 -11.03 22.07 -0.87
CA LEU A 96 -10.63 20.78 -0.30
C LEU A 96 -9.78 20.95 0.97
N ARG A 97 -8.90 21.96 1.00
CA ARG A 97 -8.11 22.30 2.19
C ARG A 97 -9.00 22.69 3.38
N ALA A 98 -10.11 23.38 3.12
CA ALA A 98 -11.09 23.74 4.15
C ALA A 98 -11.94 22.55 4.64
N CYS A 99 -11.91 21.41 3.95
CA CYS A 99 -12.55 20.18 4.43
C CYS A 99 -11.73 19.45 5.50
N ALA A 100 -10.43 19.72 5.61
CA ALA A 100 -9.60 19.18 6.66
C ALA A 100 -9.81 19.96 7.98
N PRO A 101 -9.72 19.29 9.14
CA PRO A 101 -9.79 19.97 10.44
C PRO A 101 -8.65 20.99 10.59
N SER A 102 -8.95 22.14 11.19
CA SER A 102 -8.06 23.30 11.31
C SER A 102 -6.81 23.09 12.18
N ALA A 103 -6.70 21.95 12.86
CA ALA A 103 -5.57 21.59 13.71
C ALA A 103 -4.89 20.30 13.18
N PRO A 104 -3.65 20.36 12.68
CA PRO A 104 -3.00 19.25 11.96
C PRO A 104 -2.58 18.03 12.81
N SER A 105 -2.89 17.98 14.11
CA SER A 105 -2.38 16.91 15.00
C SER A 105 -3.42 16.12 15.81
N ARG A 106 -4.71 16.49 15.79
CA ARG A 106 -5.72 15.84 16.67
C ARG A 106 -6.80 15.06 15.95
N TYR A 107 -6.81 15.04 14.61
CA TYR A 107 -7.90 14.42 13.85
C TYR A 107 -7.44 13.66 12.60
N LEU A 108 -6.12 13.60 12.37
CA LEU A 108 -5.56 12.81 11.29
C LEU A 108 -5.25 11.42 11.86
N LEU A 109 -6.02 10.42 11.46
CA LEU A 109 -5.72 9.03 11.76
C LEU A 109 -4.34 8.70 11.16
N SER A 110 -3.43 8.16 11.98
CA SER A 110 -2.19 7.60 11.45
C SER A 110 -2.52 6.43 10.53
N GLU A 111 -1.67 6.14 9.54
CA GLU A 111 -1.88 4.99 8.65
C GLU A 111 -1.91 3.67 9.44
N GLU A 112 -1.11 3.57 10.50
CA GLU A 112 -1.12 2.44 11.44
C GLU A 112 -2.49 2.27 12.10
N LEU A 113 -3.10 3.36 12.58
CA LEU A 113 -4.41 3.29 13.19
C LEU A 113 -5.52 3.07 12.16
N GLU A 114 -5.41 3.65 10.97
CA GLU A 114 -6.34 3.38 9.87
C GLU A 114 -6.28 1.90 9.45
N LEU A 115 -5.09 1.28 9.50
CA LEU A 115 -4.92 -0.15 9.32
C LEU A 115 -5.60 -0.96 10.44
N GLU A 116 -5.47 -0.57 11.71
CA GLU A 116 -6.19 -1.22 12.82
C GLU A 116 -7.71 -1.21 12.62
N PHE A 117 -8.25 -0.09 12.14
CA PHE A 117 -9.66 -0.03 11.82
C PHE A 117 -10.03 -0.85 10.57
N ARG A 118 -9.19 -0.89 9.53
CA ARG A 118 -9.40 -1.75 8.34
C ARG A 118 -9.37 -3.23 8.70
N LYS A 119 -8.47 -3.62 9.62
CA LYS A 119 -8.41 -4.96 10.23
C LYS A 119 -9.55 -5.21 11.24
N ARG A 120 -10.44 -4.25 11.46
CA ARG A 120 -11.58 -4.36 12.39
C ARG A 120 -11.14 -4.65 13.84
N SER A 121 -9.91 -4.28 14.22
CA SER A 121 -9.35 -4.51 15.57
C SER A 121 -10.23 -4.02 16.73
N PRO A 122 -10.97 -2.88 16.65
CA PRO A 122 -11.88 -2.48 17.73
C PRO A 122 -12.87 -3.56 18.14
N TYR A 123 -13.31 -4.41 17.21
CA TYR A 123 -14.26 -5.49 17.51
C TYR A 123 -13.62 -6.65 18.28
N ASN A 124 -12.31 -6.86 18.16
CA ASN A 124 -11.59 -7.82 19.00
C ASN A 124 -11.59 -7.37 20.47
N TYR A 125 -11.46 -6.07 20.73
CA TYR A 125 -11.62 -5.53 22.09
C TYR A 125 -13.08 -5.61 22.58
N LEU A 126 -14.02 -5.25 21.71
CA LEU A 126 -15.45 -5.24 22.05
C LEU A 126 -15.99 -6.64 22.36
N GLN A 127 -15.58 -7.68 21.63
CA GLN A 127 -16.10 -9.03 21.87
C GLN A 127 -15.77 -9.52 23.28
N VAL A 128 -14.52 -9.33 23.72
CA VAL A 128 -14.09 -9.68 25.09
C VAL A 128 -14.86 -8.85 26.11
N ALA A 129 -14.93 -7.52 25.90
CA ALA A 129 -15.56 -6.64 26.86
C ALA A 129 -17.07 -6.95 27.02
N TYR A 130 -17.79 -7.20 25.92
CA TYR A 130 -19.20 -7.61 25.96
C TYR A 130 -19.39 -8.97 26.62
N PHE A 131 -18.51 -9.93 26.34
CA PHE A 131 -18.53 -11.25 26.97
C PHE A 131 -18.39 -11.14 28.49
N LYS A 132 -17.43 -10.33 28.97
CA LYS A 132 -17.16 -10.13 30.40
C LYS A 132 -18.31 -9.45 31.16
N ILE A 133 -19.19 -8.72 30.47
CA ILE A 133 -20.39 -8.11 31.07
C ILE A 133 -21.69 -8.87 30.74
N HIS A 134 -21.58 -10.12 30.26
CA HIS A 134 -22.70 -11.01 29.93
C HIS A 134 -23.65 -10.48 28.83
N LYS A 135 -23.15 -9.67 27.90
CA LYS A 135 -23.88 -9.27 26.67
C LYS A 135 -23.45 -10.16 25.51
N ILE A 136 -23.89 -11.42 25.55
CA ILE A 136 -23.40 -12.47 24.64
C ILE A 136 -23.75 -12.18 23.18
N ASP A 137 -24.98 -11.71 22.91
CA ASP A 137 -25.44 -11.29 21.58
C ASP A 137 -24.47 -10.30 20.91
N LYS A 138 -24.05 -9.26 21.65
CA LYS A 138 -23.10 -8.26 21.16
C LYS A 138 -21.67 -8.78 21.05
N ALA A 139 -21.28 -9.70 21.95
CA ALA A 139 -19.98 -10.34 21.89
C ALA A 139 -19.84 -11.16 20.61
N VAL A 140 -20.87 -11.93 20.25
CA VAL A 140 -20.94 -12.73 19.02
C VAL A 140 -20.88 -11.84 17.80
N ALA A 141 -21.68 -10.77 17.73
CA ALA A 141 -21.66 -9.85 16.60
C ALA A 141 -20.29 -9.18 16.41
N ALA A 142 -19.64 -8.76 17.51
CA ALA A 142 -18.29 -8.19 17.46
C ALA A 142 -17.25 -9.22 17.02
N ALA A 143 -17.28 -10.43 17.58
CA ALA A 143 -16.37 -11.51 17.19
C ALA A 143 -16.52 -11.88 15.71
N HIS A 144 -17.76 -12.01 15.23
CA HIS A 144 -18.06 -12.30 13.83
C HIS A 144 -17.58 -11.17 12.92
N THR A 145 -17.82 -9.91 13.29
CA THR A 145 -17.35 -8.74 12.53
C THR A 145 -15.83 -8.74 12.39
N PHE A 146 -15.08 -9.03 13.46
CA PHE A 146 -13.63 -9.14 13.41
C PHE A 146 -13.16 -10.31 12.54
N PHE A 147 -13.75 -11.49 12.73
CA PHE A 147 -13.38 -12.71 11.99
C PHE A 147 -13.61 -12.58 10.48
N VAL A 148 -14.71 -11.95 10.06
CA VAL A 148 -14.98 -11.67 8.64
C VAL A 148 -13.85 -10.86 8.01
N GLY A 149 -13.23 -9.93 8.74
CA GLY A 149 -12.05 -9.18 8.30
C GLY A 149 -10.72 -9.94 8.39
N ASN A 150 -10.67 -11.04 9.15
CA ASN A 150 -9.45 -11.77 9.49
C ASN A 150 -9.75 -13.29 9.56
N PRO A 151 -10.07 -13.96 8.43
CA PRO A 151 -10.54 -15.34 8.44
C PRO A 151 -9.50 -16.35 8.94
N ASP A 152 -8.22 -16.01 8.84
CA ASP A 152 -7.10 -16.85 9.26
C ASP A 152 -6.80 -16.74 10.76
N HIS A 153 -7.50 -15.87 11.50
CA HIS A 153 -7.27 -15.68 12.93
C HIS A 153 -7.79 -16.87 13.75
N VAL A 154 -6.88 -17.78 14.10
CA VAL A 154 -7.18 -19.05 14.77
C VAL A 154 -7.95 -18.88 16.08
N GLU A 155 -7.52 -17.98 16.96
CA GLU A 155 -8.18 -17.78 18.27
C GLU A 155 -9.63 -17.28 18.12
N MET A 156 -9.89 -16.43 17.13
CA MET A 156 -11.23 -15.90 16.92
C MET A 156 -12.16 -16.98 16.38
N ARG A 157 -11.65 -17.87 15.52
CA ARG A 157 -12.38 -19.04 15.04
C ARG A 157 -12.83 -19.91 16.22
N GLN A 158 -11.93 -20.19 17.15
CA GLN A 158 -12.23 -20.95 18.37
C GLN A 158 -13.25 -20.23 19.25
N ASN A 159 -13.15 -18.90 19.40
CA ASN A 159 -14.12 -18.10 20.15
C ASN A 159 -15.53 -18.18 19.52
N LEU A 160 -15.62 -18.12 18.19
CA LEU A 160 -16.89 -18.25 17.47
C LEU A 160 -17.49 -19.65 17.61
N GLU A 161 -16.69 -20.70 17.47
CA GLU A 161 -17.11 -22.09 17.73
C GLU A 161 -17.62 -22.25 19.17
N TYR A 162 -16.93 -21.65 20.14
CA TYR A 162 -17.37 -21.64 21.53
C TYR A 162 -18.71 -20.91 21.70
N TYR A 163 -18.89 -19.74 21.09
CA TYR A 163 -20.15 -19.01 21.14
C TYR A 163 -21.31 -19.77 20.50
N GLN A 164 -21.07 -20.50 19.41
CA GLN A 164 -22.10 -21.35 18.77
C GLN A 164 -22.65 -22.43 19.71
N LEU A 165 -21.83 -22.92 20.65
CA LEU A 165 -22.22 -23.94 21.61
C LEU A 165 -22.92 -23.37 22.86
N MET A 166 -22.93 -22.05 23.05
CA MET A 166 -23.53 -21.42 24.22
C MET A 166 -25.06 -21.39 24.15
N ALA A 167 -25.72 -21.75 25.26
CA ALA A 167 -27.17 -21.68 25.37
C ALA A 167 -27.67 -20.23 25.22
N GLY A 168 -28.60 -20.01 24.30
CA GLY A 168 -29.23 -18.71 24.05
C GLY A 168 -28.63 -17.91 22.90
N VAL A 169 -27.49 -18.34 22.34
CA VAL A 169 -26.93 -17.78 21.10
C VAL A 169 -27.69 -18.32 19.89
N LYS A 170 -28.03 -17.44 18.96
CA LYS A 170 -28.74 -17.76 17.72
C LYS A 170 -27.86 -17.47 16.51
N GLU A 171 -28.17 -18.11 15.39
CA GLU A 171 -27.51 -17.84 14.11
C GLU A 171 -27.64 -16.35 13.71
N SER A 172 -28.76 -15.70 14.06
CA SER A 172 -28.97 -14.26 13.84
C SER A 172 -27.99 -13.35 14.59
N ASP A 173 -27.31 -13.84 15.63
CA ASP A 173 -26.36 -13.04 16.42
C ASP A 173 -25.00 -12.90 15.69
N PHE A 174 -24.72 -13.77 14.70
CA PHE A 174 -23.52 -13.74 13.85
C PHE A 174 -23.69 -12.72 12.72
N THR A 175 -23.77 -11.45 13.10
CA THR A 175 -23.94 -10.34 12.15
C THR A 175 -22.61 -9.62 11.92
N ASP A 176 -22.27 -9.33 10.66
CA ASP A 176 -21.19 -8.40 10.33
C ASP A 176 -21.69 -6.95 10.47
N LEU A 177 -21.20 -6.26 11.51
CA LEU A 177 -21.58 -4.88 11.83
C LEU A 177 -20.99 -3.85 10.86
N GLU A 178 -20.01 -4.24 10.04
CA GLU A 178 -19.41 -3.41 8.99
C GLU A 178 -19.72 -3.92 7.58
N ALA A 179 -20.79 -4.72 7.43
CA ALA A 179 -21.25 -5.17 6.12
C ALA A 179 -21.56 -3.95 5.22
N LYS A 180 -20.89 -3.88 4.06
CA LYS A 180 -21.14 -2.82 3.08
C LYS A 180 -22.54 -3.03 2.45
N PRO A 181 -23.43 -2.01 2.41
CA PRO A 181 -24.80 -2.18 1.94
C PRO A 181 -24.90 -2.77 0.52
N HIS A 182 -24.12 -2.24 -0.43
CA HIS A 182 -24.13 -2.73 -1.81
C HIS A 182 -23.73 -4.21 -1.92
N MET A 183 -22.75 -4.64 -1.14
CA MET A 183 -22.28 -6.03 -1.13
C MET A 183 -23.28 -6.96 -0.44
N HIS A 184 -23.93 -6.50 0.63
CA HIS A 184 -24.97 -7.24 1.31
C HIS A 184 -26.16 -7.53 0.38
N GLU A 185 -26.67 -6.49 -0.28
CA GLU A 185 -27.77 -6.59 -1.25
C GLU A 185 -27.37 -7.45 -2.45
N PHE A 186 -26.15 -7.31 -2.96
CA PHE A 186 -25.65 -8.14 -4.06
C PHE A 186 -25.66 -9.63 -3.69
N ARG A 187 -25.13 -9.99 -2.51
CA ARG A 187 -25.10 -11.39 -2.04
C ARG A 187 -26.50 -11.97 -1.87
N LEU A 188 -27.44 -11.20 -1.32
CA LEU A 188 -28.85 -11.64 -1.24
C LEU A 188 -29.46 -11.81 -2.63
N GLY A 189 -29.19 -10.88 -3.55
CA GLY A 189 -29.64 -10.95 -4.93
C GLY A 189 -29.14 -12.19 -5.67
N VAL A 190 -27.84 -12.48 -5.55
CA VAL A 190 -27.22 -13.70 -6.11
C VAL A 190 -27.79 -14.96 -5.45
N LYS A 191 -27.98 -14.96 -4.12
CA LYS A 191 -28.60 -16.09 -3.43
C LYS A 191 -30.00 -16.40 -3.98
N PHE A 192 -30.87 -15.40 -4.07
CA PHE A 192 -32.22 -15.59 -4.63
C PHE A 192 -32.20 -15.97 -6.11
N TYR A 193 -31.23 -15.45 -6.87
CA TYR A 193 -31.01 -15.87 -8.25
C TYR A 193 -30.68 -17.36 -8.33
N THR A 194 -29.74 -17.84 -7.50
CA THR A 194 -29.37 -19.27 -7.41
C THR A 194 -30.51 -20.16 -6.93
N GLU A 195 -31.37 -19.64 -6.04
CA GLU A 195 -32.59 -20.32 -5.58
C GLU A 195 -33.77 -20.22 -6.58
N GLU A 196 -33.52 -19.73 -7.80
CA GLU A 196 -34.52 -19.57 -8.88
C GLU A 196 -35.73 -18.71 -8.47
N GLN A 197 -35.52 -17.72 -7.60
CA GLN A 197 -36.53 -16.76 -7.16
C GLN A 197 -36.30 -15.40 -7.84
N PRO A 198 -36.86 -15.15 -9.04
CA PRO A 198 -36.46 -14.02 -9.86
C PRO A 198 -36.91 -12.66 -9.29
N GLN A 199 -38.09 -12.58 -8.66
CA GLN A 199 -38.61 -11.32 -8.12
C GLN A 199 -37.78 -10.79 -6.94
N PRO A 200 -37.48 -11.60 -5.88
CA PRO A 200 -36.53 -11.18 -4.84
C PRO A 200 -35.12 -10.90 -5.38
N ALA A 201 -34.64 -11.68 -6.37
CA ALA A 201 -33.34 -11.45 -6.99
C ALA A 201 -33.26 -10.07 -7.65
N ILE A 202 -34.28 -9.69 -8.45
CA ILE A 202 -34.38 -8.37 -9.07
C ILE A 202 -34.35 -7.27 -8.00
N LEU A 203 -35.18 -7.40 -6.95
CA LEU A 203 -35.28 -6.40 -5.89
C LEU A 203 -33.92 -6.12 -5.25
N HIS A 204 -33.21 -7.18 -4.86
CA HIS A 204 -31.91 -7.06 -4.18
C HIS A 204 -30.78 -6.64 -5.12
N LEU A 205 -30.74 -7.11 -6.37
CA LEU A 205 -29.71 -6.72 -7.34
C LEU A 205 -29.86 -5.26 -7.81
N GLU A 206 -31.09 -4.77 -8.01
CA GLU A 206 -31.32 -3.34 -8.28
C GLU A 206 -30.93 -2.49 -7.07
N LYS A 207 -31.27 -2.95 -5.85
CA LYS A 207 -30.87 -2.25 -4.63
C LYS A 207 -29.35 -2.24 -4.46
N ALA A 208 -28.66 -3.32 -4.83
CA ALA A 208 -27.21 -3.39 -4.83
C ALA A 208 -26.59 -2.36 -5.78
N LEU A 209 -27.15 -2.16 -6.98
CA LEU A 209 -26.71 -1.13 -7.92
C LEU A 209 -26.90 0.29 -7.37
N GLU A 210 -28.03 0.58 -6.72
CA GLU A 210 -28.27 1.88 -6.08
C GLU A 210 -27.20 2.18 -5.03
N GLU A 211 -26.97 1.24 -4.11
CA GLU A 211 -25.99 1.39 -3.03
C GLU A 211 -24.55 1.39 -3.57
N TYR A 212 -24.27 0.68 -4.67
CA TYR A 212 -22.95 0.68 -5.32
C TYR A 212 -22.56 2.09 -5.75
N PHE A 213 -23.45 2.83 -6.40
CA PHE A 213 -23.14 4.20 -6.84
C PHE A 213 -23.01 5.20 -5.68
N VAL A 214 -23.71 4.97 -4.57
CA VAL A 214 -23.49 5.73 -3.33
C VAL A 214 -22.08 5.48 -2.80
N ALA A 215 -21.68 4.21 -2.71
CA ALA A 215 -20.34 3.83 -2.25
C ALA A 215 -19.22 4.30 -3.20
N ASP A 216 -19.43 4.23 -4.53
CA ASP A 216 -18.46 4.69 -5.55
C ASP A 216 -18.25 6.20 -5.40
N THR A 217 -19.35 6.95 -5.28
CA THR A 217 -19.31 8.40 -5.12
C THR A 217 -18.58 8.81 -3.82
N GLU A 218 -18.83 8.09 -2.72
CA GLU A 218 -18.12 8.33 -1.46
C GLU A 218 -16.62 8.00 -1.57
N CYS A 219 -16.26 6.83 -2.09
CA CYS A 219 -14.87 6.41 -2.27
C CYS A 219 -14.10 7.43 -3.12
N ARG A 220 -14.65 7.80 -4.28
CA ARG A 220 -14.03 8.73 -5.21
C ARG A 220 -13.87 10.14 -4.64
N ALA A 221 -14.80 10.59 -3.79
CA ALA A 221 -14.66 11.85 -3.08
C ALA A 221 -13.51 11.79 -2.06
N LEU A 222 -13.28 10.63 -1.45
CA LEU A 222 -12.22 10.44 -0.46
C LEU A 222 -10.81 10.31 -1.06
N CYS A 223 -10.70 10.16 -2.38
CA CYS A 223 -9.42 10.24 -3.10
C CYS A 223 -8.85 11.66 -3.20
N GLU A 224 -9.65 12.72 -3.02
CA GLU A 224 -9.22 14.12 -3.18
C GLU A 224 -8.52 14.67 -1.92
N GLY A 225 -7.40 14.03 -1.56
CA GLY A 225 -6.56 14.36 -0.39
C GLY A 225 -5.25 15.07 -0.74
N PRO A 226 -4.41 15.41 0.26
CA PRO A 226 -3.05 15.85 -0.01
C PRO A 226 -2.27 14.77 -0.77
N TYR A 227 -1.31 15.19 -1.60
CA TYR A 227 -0.39 14.27 -2.27
C TYR A 227 0.43 13.52 -1.21
N ASP A 228 0.50 12.20 -1.32
CA ASP A 228 1.25 11.31 -0.42
C ASP A 228 2.29 10.58 -1.26
N TYR A 229 3.58 10.83 -0.98
CA TYR A 229 4.66 10.21 -1.74
C TYR A 229 4.73 8.74 -1.32
N GLU A 230 4.21 7.84 -2.16
CA GLU A 230 4.30 6.39 -1.96
C GLU A 230 5.74 5.99 -1.57
N GLY A 231 5.98 5.74 -0.29
CA GLY A 231 7.25 5.25 0.22
C GLY A 231 8.45 6.22 0.15
N TYR A 232 8.33 7.46 -0.34
CA TYR A 232 9.45 8.40 -0.52
C TYR A 232 9.28 9.74 0.20
N ASN A 233 8.51 9.77 1.29
CA ASN A 233 8.32 10.95 2.16
C ASN A 233 9.64 11.49 2.79
N TYR A 234 10.78 10.83 2.55
CA TYR A 234 12.13 11.24 2.97
C TYR A 234 12.99 11.88 1.85
N LEU A 235 12.52 11.92 0.60
CA LEU A 235 13.18 12.63 -0.50
C LEU A 235 12.58 14.04 -0.64
N GLU A 236 13.42 15.07 -0.79
CA GLU A 236 12.91 16.39 -1.17
C GLU A 236 12.38 16.32 -2.60
N TYR A 237 11.06 16.42 -2.71
CA TYR A 237 10.38 16.56 -3.98
C TYR A 237 10.54 18.00 -4.50
N ASN A 238 11.42 18.17 -5.48
CA ASN A 238 11.56 19.41 -6.23
C ASN A 238 10.89 19.25 -7.59
N ALA A 239 9.59 19.54 -7.65
CA ALA A 239 8.82 19.57 -8.89
C ALA A 239 8.47 21.01 -9.26
N ASP A 240 8.45 21.29 -10.56
CA ASP A 240 7.80 22.51 -11.04
C ASP A 240 6.26 22.43 -10.85
N LEU A 241 5.58 23.56 -11.09
CA LEU A 241 4.12 23.63 -10.88
C LEU A 241 3.36 22.59 -11.73
N VAL A 242 3.80 22.30 -12.95
CA VAL A 242 3.12 21.39 -13.87
C VAL A 242 3.32 19.94 -13.42
N GLN A 243 4.54 19.59 -13.02
CA GLN A 243 4.88 18.30 -12.44
C GLN A 243 4.09 18.05 -11.14
N ALA A 244 4.06 19.03 -10.24
CA ALA A 244 3.31 18.93 -8.98
C ALA A 244 1.81 18.74 -9.19
N ILE A 245 1.23 19.41 -10.19
CA ILE A 245 -0.17 19.23 -10.56
C ILE A 245 -0.40 17.85 -11.20
N THR A 246 0.49 17.43 -12.09
CA THR A 246 0.40 16.15 -12.80
C THR A 246 0.45 14.99 -11.82
N ASP A 247 1.47 14.95 -10.97
CA ASP A 247 1.66 13.90 -9.97
C ASP A 247 0.46 13.83 -9.01
N HIS A 248 0.01 14.99 -8.52
CA HIS A 248 -1.18 15.06 -7.67
C HIS A 248 -2.42 14.48 -8.35
N TYR A 249 -2.70 14.87 -9.60
CA TYR A 249 -3.84 14.34 -10.33
C TYR A 249 -3.70 12.87 -10.70
N MET A 250 -2.49 12.38 -10.96
CA MET A 250 -2.26 10.95 -11.21
C MET A 250 -2.57 10.13 -9.97
N GLN A 251 -2.15 10.55 -8.78
CA GLN A 251 -2.55 9.89 -7.53
C GLN A 251 -4.07 9.90 -7.35
N VAL A 252 -4.72 11.06 -7.54
CA VAL A 252 -6.18 11.19 -7.37
C VAL A 252 -6.92 10.30 -8.36
N LEU A 253 -6.52 10.26 -9.63
CA LEU A 253 -7.14 9.43 -10.66
C LEU A 253 -6.89 7.94 -10.41
N SER A 254 -5.66 7.56 -10.06
CA SER A 254 -5.30 6.18 -9.71
C SER A 254 -6.13 5.67 -8.53
N CYS A 255 -6.26 6.47 -7.46
CA CYS A 255 -7.14 6.16 -6.33
C CYS A 255 -8.61 6.00 -6.76
N LYS A 256 -9.11 6.92 -7.60
CA LYS A 256 -10.50 6.88 -8.09
C LYS A 256 -10.80 5.64 -8.93
N GLN A 257 -9.85 5.18 -9.75
CA GLN A 257 -9.96 3.93 -10.50
C GLN A 257 -9.89 2.72 -9.55
N SER A 258 -9.05 2.78 -8.52
CA SER A 258 -8.92 1.73 -7.49
C SER A 258 -10.17 1.55 -6.62
N CYS A 259 -11.12 2.49 -6.63
CA CYS A 259 -12.42 2.33 -5.96
C CYS A 259 -13.19 1.10 -6.46
N VAL A 260 -13.06 0.73 -7.74
CA VAL A 260 -13.72 -0.47 -8.29
C VAL A 260 -13.27 -1.73 -7.53
N THR A 261 -11.96 -1.83 -7.30
CA THR A 261 -11.35 -2.88 -6.49
C THR A 261 -11.89 -2.86 -5.05
N GLU A 262 -11.86 -1.70 -4.37
CA GLU A 262 -12.34 -1.58 -2.98
C GLU A 262 -13.82 -1.95 -2.81
N LEU A 263 -14.66 -1.60 -3.80
CA LEU A 263 -16.09 -1.90 -3.79
C LEU A 263 -16.37 -3.39 -4.09
N ALA A 264 -15.53 -4.02 -4.91
CA ALA A 264 -15.61 -5.44 -5.24
C ALA A 264 -14.95 -6.37 -4.21
N SER A 265 -14.05 -5.83 -3.37
CA SER A 265 -13.35 -6.59 -2.34
C SER A 265 -14.29 -7.05 -1.22
N GLN A 266 -14.12 -8.31 -0.83
CA GLN A 266 -14.82 -8.91 0.30
C GLN A 266 -13.82 -9.17 1.44
N PRO A 267 -14.20 -8.90 2.70
CA PRO A 267 -13.42 -9.34 3.84
C PRO A 267 -13.18 -10.87 3.77
N GLY A 268 -11.93 -11.28 3.91
CA GLY A 268 -11.51 -12.68 3.91
C GLY A 268 -11.41 -13.38 2.54
N GLN A 269 -11.53 -12.65 1.44
CA GLN A 269 -11.15 -13.13 0.11
C GLN A 269 -9.95 -12.33 -0.40
N ASP A 270 -8.90 -13.03 -0.86
CA ASP A 270 -7.68 -12.39 -1.36
C ASP A 270 -7.88 -11.61 -2.65
N LYS A 271 -8.88 -12.01 -3.45
CA LYS A 271 -9.18 -11.39 -4.74
C LYS A 271 -10.56 -10.71 -4.71
N PRO A 272 -10.67 -9.48 -5.23
CA PRO A 272 -11.97 -8.85 -5.47
C PRO A 272 -12.82 -9.68 -6.43
N ILE A 273 -14.15 -9.51 -6.37
CA ILE A 273 -15.04 -10.12 -7.36
C ILE A 273 -14.73 -9.51 -8.73
N GLU A 274 -14.36 -10.36 -9.69
CA GLU A 274 -14.10 -9.96 -11.07
C GLU A 274 -15.36 -9.34 -11.69
N ASP A 275 -15.18 -8.25 -12.42
CA ASP A 275 -16.23 -7.54 -13.16
C ASP A 275 -17.49 -7.28 -12.33
N PHE A 276 -17.29 -6.88 -11.06
CA PHE A 276 -18.36 -6.75 -10.08
C PHE A 276 -19.53 -5.91 -10.58
N LEU A 277 -19.29 -4.71 -11.12
CA LEU A 277 -20.37 -3.86 -11.67
C LEU A 277 -21.06 -4.52 -12.91
N PRO A 278 -20.32 -4.93 -13.97
CA PRO A 278 -20.92 -5.68 -15.08
C PRO A 278 -21.75 -6.90 -14.65
N SER A 279 -21.29 -7.65 -13.64
CA SER A 279 -21.95 -8.88 -13.18
C SER A 279 -23.39 -8.66 -12.71
N HIS A 280 -23.72 -7.47 -12.15
CA HIS A 280 -25.09 -7.13 -11.77
C HIS A 280 -26.02 -7.20 -12.97
N PHE A 281 -25.60 -6.68 -14.12
CA PHE A 281 -26.41 -6.68 -15.34
C PHE A 281 -26.52 -8.09 -15.95
N ASN A 282 -25.50 -8.93 -15.78
CA ASN A 282 -25.55 -10.33 -16.17
C ASN A 282 -26.59 -11.13 -15.35
N TYR A 283 -26.66 -10.90 -14.03
CA TYR A 283 -27.71 -11.52 -13.21
C TYR A 283 -29.09 -10.93 -13.49
N LEU A 284 -29.19 -9.59 -13.57
CA LEU A 284 -30.47 -8.89 -13.77
C LEU A 284 -31.13 -9.25 -15.10
N GLN A 285 -30.36 -9.39 -16.19
CA GLN A 285 -30.96 -9.74 -17.48
C GLN A 285 -31.68 -11.10 -17.43
N PHE A 286 -31.10 -12.10 -16.78
CA PHE A 286 -31.75 -13.41 -16.60
C PHE A 286 -32.91 -13.33 -15.62
N ALA A 287 -32.77 -12.60 -14.51
CA ALA A 287 -33.84 -12.48 -13.51
C ALA A 287 -35.08 -11.78 -14.10
N TYR A 288 -34.89 -10.73 -14.91
CA TYR A 288 -35.96 -10.07 -15.65
C TYR A 288 -36.57 -10.95 -16.73
N TYR A 289 -35.74 -11.70 -17.47
CA TYR A 289 -36.22 -12.68 -18.44
C TYR A 289 -37.13 -13.74 -17.79
N ASN A 290 -36.70 -14.33 -16.67
CA ASN A 290 -37.47 -15.32 -15.91
C ASN A 290 -38.73 -14.73 -15.26
N SER A 291 -38.84 -13.40 -15.22
CA SER A 291 -40.03 -12.67 -14.78
C SER A 291 -40.89 -12.15 -15.95
N GLU A 292 -40.61 -12.60 -17.18
CA GLU A 292 -41.27 -12.18 -18.42
C GLU A 292 -41.19 -10.67 -18.72
N ASN A 293 -40.25 -9.95 -18.08
CA ASN A 293 -39.99 -8.54 -18.33
C ASN A 293 -38.87 -8.37 -19.37
N TYR A 294 -39.20 -8.65 -20.63
CA TYR A 294 -38.25 -8.61 -21.74
C TYR A 294 -37.66 -7.22 -22.01
N GLU A 295 -38.43 -6.15 -21.75
CA GLU A 295 -37.92 -4.78 -21.91
C GLU A 295 -36.71 -4.52 -21.01
N LYS A 296 -36.83 -4.90 -19.72
CA LYS A 296 -35.75 -4.78 -18.74
C LYS A 296 -34.61 -5.77 -18.97
N ALA A 297 -34.93 -6.98 -19.44
CA ALA A 297 -33.90 -7.95 -19.83
C ALA A 297 -33.03 -7.41 -20.97
N ILE A 298 -33.63 -6.81 -22.00
CA ILE A 298 -32.94 -6.17 -23.13
C ILE A 298 -32.10 -4.97 -22.65
N GLU A 299 -32.67 -4.09 -21.82
CA GLU A 299 -31.93 -2.95 -21.23
C GLU A 299 -30.67 -3.43 -20.48
N CYS A 300 -30.78 -4.47 -19.65
CA CYS A 300 -29.65 -5.02 -18.89
C CYS A 300 -28.62 -5.71 -19.80
N ALA A 301 -29.05 -6.50 -20.79
CA ALA A 301 -28.17 -7.15 -21.75
C ALA A 301 -27.37 -6.12 -22.58
N LYS A 302 -28.04 -5.09 -23.10
CA LYS A 302 -27.37 -3.97 -23.79
C LYS A 302 -26.41 -3.23 -22.86
N THR A 303 -26.77 -3.08 -21.58
CA THR A 303 -25.92 -2.40 -20.57
C THR A 303 -24.65 -3.20 -20.28
N TYR A 304 -24.75 -4.53 -20.15
CA TYR A 304 -23.58 -5.40 -20.01
C TYR A 304 -22.66 -5.32 -21.24
N LEU A 305 -23.24 -5.34 -22.45
CA LEU A 305 -22.50 -5.27 -23.71
C LEU A 305 -21.77 -3.93 -23.92
N LEU A 306 -22.04 -2.88 -23.12
CA LEU A 306 -21.18 -1.70 -23.11
C LEU A 306 -19.76 -2.05 -22.63
N PHE A 307 -19.61 -2.98 -21.68
CA PHE A 307 -18.33 -3.42 -21.16
C PHE A 307 -17.72 -4.50 -22.05
N PHE A 308 -18.50 -5.52 -22.41
CA PHE A 308 -18.04 -6.66 -23.19
C PHE A 308 -18.81 -6.78 -24.52
N PRO A 309 -18.51 -5.94 -25.53
CA PRO A 309 -19.28 -5.89 -26.78
C PRO A 309 -19.23 -7.20 -27.58
N ASN A 310 -18.16 -7.97 -27.41
CA ASN A 310 -17.91 -9.22 -28.13
C ASN A 310 -18.33 -10.48 -27.33
N ASP A 311 -19.05 -10.33 -26.22
CA ASP A 311 -19.54 -11.48 -25.44
C ASP A 311 -20.60 -12.25 -26.26
N GLU A 312 -20.24 -13.45 -26.73
CA GLU A 312 -21.11 -14.25 -27.62
C GLU A 312 -22.41 -14.67 -26.93
N VAL A 313 -22.35 -15.04 -25.65
CA VAL A 313 -23.49 -15.53 -24.88
C VAL A 313 -24.48 -14.39 -24.66
N MET A 314 -24.01 -13.22 -24.25
CA MET A 314 -24.88 -12.07 -24.03
C MET A 314 -25.49 -11.55 -25.35
N ASN A 315 -24.75 -11.59 -26.45
CA ASN A 315 -25.30 -11.23 -27.77
C ASN A 315 -26.41 -12.21 -28.21
N GLN A 316 -26.25 -13.51 -27.95
CA GLN A 316 -27.30 -14.51 -28.20
C GLN A 316 -28.53 -14.26 -27.33
N ASN A 317 -28.34 -13.98 -26.03
CA ASN A 317 -29.43 -13.65 -25.11
C ASN A 317 -30.19 -12.40 -25.58
N LEU A 318 -29.47 -11.34 -25.96
CA LEU A 318 -30.06 -10.11 -26.49
C LEU A 318 -30.89 -10.37 -27.76
N ALA A 319 -30.37 -11.17 -28.70
CA ALA A 319 -31.09 -11.53 -29.91
C ALA A 319 -32.37 -12.31 -29.59
N TYR A 320 -32.29 -13.25 -28.64
CA TYR A 320 -33.44 -14.01 -28.19
C TYR A 320 -34.51 -13.12 -27.54
N TYR A 321 -34.15 -12.26 -26.57
CA TYR A 321 -35.11 -11.36 -25.92
C TYR A 321 -35.74 -10.38 -26.92
N THR A 322 -34.94 -9.89 -27.88
CA THR A 322 -35.41 -9.01 -28.95
C THR A 322 -36.42 -9.71 -29.85
N ALA A 323 -36.20 -10.99 -30.19
CA ALA A 323 -37.13 -11.77 -30.98
C ALA A 323 -38.45 -12.03 -30.25
N VAL A 324 -38.39 -12.31 -28.94
CA VAL A 324 -39.58 -12.57 -28.11
C VAL A 324 -40.43 -11.30 -27.90
N LEU A 325 -39.80 -10.16 -27.62
CA LEU A 325 -40.50 -8.88 -27.47
C LEU A 325 -40.99 -8.30 -28.82
N GLY A 326 -40.23 -8.55 -29.89
CA GLY A 326 -40.42 -8.01 -31.22
C GLY A 326 -39.55 -6.77 -31.50
N GLU A 327 -38.92 -6.76 -32.68
CA GLU A 327 -37.90 -5.75 -33.06
C GLU A 327 -38.37 -4.30 -32.91
N ARG A 328 -39.63 -4.01 -33.26
CA ARG A 328 -40.18 -2.65 -33.19
C ARG A 328 -40.22 -2.10 -31.76
N LEU A 329 -40.49 -2.96 -30.78
CA LEU A 329 -40.55 -2.59 -29.36
C LEU A 329 -39.17 -2.61 -28.71
N ALA A 330 -38.28 -3.52 -29.16
CA ALA A 330 -36.92 -3.65 -28.65
C ALA A 330 -35.94 -2.57 -29.18
N ALA A 331 -36.15 -2.07 -30.40
CA ALA A 331 -35.30 -1.05 -31.03
C ALA A 331 -35.07 0.21 -30.18
N PRO A 332 -36.10 0.87 -29.59
CA PRO A 332 -35.92 2.08 -28.79
C PRO A 332 -35.33 1.84 -27.39
N ILE A 333 -35.12 0.58 -26.97
CA ILE A 333 -34.58 0.28 -25.64
C ILE A 333 -33.08 0.52 -25.65
N ASP A 334 -32.64 1.57 -24.99
CA ASP A 334 -31.22 1.86 -24.81
C ASP A 334 -30.65 1.19 -23.54
N PRO A 335 -29.34 0.90 -23.48
CA PRO A 335 -28.66 0.60 -22.22
C PRO A 335 -28.75 1.78 -21.25
N ARG A 336 -28.59 1.48 -19.95
CA ARG A 336 -28.76 2.47 -18.88
C ARG A 336 -27.80 3.65 -19.03
N GLU A 337 -28.36 4.86 -18.97
CA GLU A 337 -27.61 6.10 -19.23
C GLU A 337 -26.53 6.37 -18.16
N ASN A 338 -26.81 6.08 -16.89
CA ASN A 338 -25.81 6.24 -15.82
C ASN A 338 -24.57 5.36 -16.05
N ILE A 339 -24.74 4.19 -16.69
CA ILE A 339 -23.63 3.28 -17.03
C ILE A 339 -22.84 3.77 -18.24
N ARG A 340 -23.52 4.34 -19.25
CA ARG A 340 -22.84 5.03 -20.36
C ARG A 340 -21.93 6.15 -19.84
N VAL A 341 -22.45 6.99 -18.95
CA VAL A 341 -21.69 8.08 -18.33
C VAL A 341 -20.54 7.56 -17.47
N TYR A 342 -20.77 6.52 -16.66
CA TYR A 342 -19.73 5.86 -15.86
C TYR A 342 -18.59 5.34 -16.73
N ARG A 343 -18.92 4.59 -17.78
CA ARG A 343 -17.93 3.99 -18.70
C ARG A 343 -17.14 5.08 -19.41
N GLN A 344 -17.81 6.09 -19.96
CA GLN A 344 -17.13 7.21 -20.64
C GLN A 344 -16.15 7.92 -19.71
N ARG A 345 -16.56 8.22 -18.47
CA ARG A 345 -15.69 8.80 -17.45
C ARG A 345 -14.49 7.91 -17.16
N SER A 346 -14.72 6.61 -16.91
CA SER A 346 -13.64 5.68 -16.57
C SER A 346 -12.62 5.55 -17.71
N LEU A 347 -13.07 5.45 -18.97
CA LEU A 347 -12.17 5.38 -20.12
C LEU A 347 -11.33 6.65 -20.29
N LEU A 348 -11.91 7.84 -20.11
CA LEU A 348 -11.16 9.10 -20.18
C LEU A 348 -10.11 9.22 -19.06
N GLU A 349 -10.46 8.77 -17.86
CA GLU A 349 -9.52 8.75 -16.72
C GLU A 349 -8.36 7.76 -16.97
N LYS A 350 -8.65 6.58 -17.53
CA LYS A 350 -7.65 5.59 -17.92
C LYS A 350 -6.75 6.07 -19.05
N GLU A 351 -7.31 6.75 -20.05
CA GLU A 351 -6.52 7.35 -21.15
C GLU A 351 -5.46 8.32 -20.59
N LEU A 352 -5.82 9.14 -19.60
CA LEU A 352 -4.88 10.03 -18.92
C LEU A 352 -3.84 9.28 -18.09
N LEU A 353 -4.24 8.22 -17.39
CA LEU A 353 -3.33 7.41 -16.57
C LEU A 353 -2.33 6.64 -17.43
N PHE A 354 -2.78 6.01 -18.52
CA PHE A 354 -1.90 5.32 -19.46
C PHE A 354 -1.01 6.30 -20.23
N PHE A 355 -1.53 7.47 -20.61
CA PHE A 355 -0.69 8.53 -21.17
C PHE A 355 0.44 8.91 -20.21
N SER A 356 0.13 9.10 -18.94
CA SER A 356 1.15 9.42 -17.93
C SER A 356 2.13 8.29 -17.69
N TYR A 357 1.70 7.03 -17.81
CA TYR A 357 2.60 5.89 -17.78
C TYR A 357 3.55 5.90 -19.00
N ASP A 358 3.05 6.16 -20.21
CA ASP A 358 3.88 6.20 -21.42
C ASP A 358 4.85 7.39 -21.43
N ALA A 359 4.36 8.57 -21.02
CA ALA A 359 5.11 9.83 -21.11
C ALA A 359 6.04 10.08 -19.92
N PHE A 360 5.62 9.72 -18.70
CA PHE A 360 6.31 10.06 -17.46
C PHE A 360 6.79 8.82 -16.67
N GLY A 361 6.43 7.61 -17.10
CA GLY A 361 6.85 6.37 -16.43
C GLY A 361 6.14 6.10 -15.10
N ILE A 362 5.05 6.81 -14.78
CA ILE A 362 4.24 6.60 -13.58
C ILE A 362 3.39 5.33 -13.79
N PRO A 363 3.66 4.22 -13.08
CA PRO A 363 2.96 2.97 -13.34
C PRO A 363 1.48 3.08 -12.98
N PHE A 364 0.63 2.53 -13.84
CA PHE A 364 -0.80 2.36 -13.59
C PHE A 364 -1.18 0.91 -13.88
N VAL A 365 -1.85 0.29 -12.91
CA VAL A 365 -2.44 -1.04 -13.05
C VAL A 365 -3.94 -0.86 -13.20
N ASP A 366 -4.45 -1.23 -14.37
CA ASP A 366 -5.89 -1.15 -14.65
C ASP A 366 -6.63 -2.24 -13.86
N PRO A 367 -7.59 -1.87 -13.00
CA PRO A 367 -8.36 -2.84 -12.23
C PRO A 367 -9.44 -3.55 -13.05
N ASP A 368 -9.79 -3.04 -14.23
CA ASP A 368 -10.88 -3.59 -15.04
C ASP A 368 -10.38 -4.39 -16.24
N THR A 369 -11.06 -5.50 -16.54
CA THR A 369 -10.75 -6.37 -17.69
C THR A 369 -11.37 -5.86 -19.00
N TRP A 370 -12.38 -5.00 -18.94
CA TRP A 370 -13.17 -4.52 -20.07
C TRP A 370 -12.61 -3.29 -20.77
N THR A 371 -11.45 -2.77 -20.34
CA THR A 371 -10.82 -1.62 -20.99
C THR A 371 -10.42 -1.96 -22.43
N PRO A 372 -10.91 -1.22 -23.44
CA PRO A 372 -10.54 -1.46 -24.84
C PRO A 372 -9.05 -1.25 -25.06
N GLU A 373 -8.42 -2.13 -25.86
CA GLU A 373 -6.98 -2.06 -26.14
C GLU A 373 -6.56 -0.74 -26.79
N GLU A 374 -7.46 -0.05 -27.49
CA GLU A 374 -7.20 1.23 -28.13
C GLU A 374 -6.90 2.36 -27.14
N VAL A 375 -7.41 2.24 -25.91
CA VAL A 375 -7.16 3.21 -24.83
C VAL A 375 -5.72 3.12 -24.33
N ILE A 376 -5.06 1.97 -24.52
CA ILE A 376 -3.67 1.75 -24.12
C ILE A 376 -2.73 2.19 -25.26
N PRO A 377 -1.80 3.14 -25.01
CA PRO A 377 -0.79 3.57 -25.97
C PRO A 377 -0.05 2.37 -26.57
N LYS A 378 0.18 2.42 -27.90
CA LYS A 378 0.82 1.31 -28.64
C LYS A 378 2.17 0.91 -28.04
N ARG A 379 2.98 1.90 -27.64
CA ARG A 379 4.29 1.67 -26.99
C ARG A 379 4.16 0.88 -25.70
N LEU A 380 3.18 1.21 -24.85
CA LEU A 380 2.92 0.47 -23.63
C LEU A 380 2.40 -0.95 -23.91
N ARG A 381 1.53 -1.13 -24.92
CA ARG A 381 1.07 -2.47 -25.32
C ARG A 381 2.22 -3.35 -25.79
N GLU A 382 3.11 -2.81 -26.62
CA GLU A 382 4.30 -3.52 -27.07
C GLU A 382 5.25 -3.83 -25.91
N LYS A 383 5.47 -2.87 -25.00
CA LYS A 383 6.27 -3.07 -23.79
C LYS A 383 5.69 -4.18 -22.90
N GLN A 384 4.39 -4.11 -22.58
CA GLN A 384 3.70 -5.12 -21.76
C GLN A 384 3.71 -6.50 -22.42
N LYS A 385 3.59 -6.56 -23.75
CA LYS A 385 3.69 -7.81 -24.51
C LYS A 385 5.08 -8.42 -24.36
N VAL A 386 6.14 -7.64 -24.55
CA VAL A 386 7.54 -8.10 -24.38
C VAL A 386 7.80 -8.54 -22.92
N GLU A 387 7.31 -7.77 -21.94
CA GLU A 387 7.42 -8.13 -20.52
C GLU A 387 6.69 -9.44 -20.20
N ARG A 388 5.49 -9.66 -20.76
CA ARG A 388 4.71 -10.89 -20.58
C ARG A 388 5.37 -12.09 -21.25
N GLU A 389 5.89 -11.93 -22.47
CA GLU A 389 6.66 -12.98 -23.16
C GLU A 389 7.95 -13.32 -22.41
N THR A 390 8.63 -12.31 -21.88
CA THR A 390 9.84 -12.50 -21.04
C THR A 390 9.49 -13.21 -19.74
N ALA A 391 8.41 -12.82 -19.07
CA ALA A 391 7.94 -13.47 -17.84
C ALA A 391 7.49 -14.92 -18.09
N ALA A 392 6.84 -15.20 -19.21
CA ALA A 392 6.46 -16.55 -19.62
C ALA A 392 7.70 -17.42 -19.87
N ARG A 393 8.71 -16.90 -20.59
CA ARG A 393 9.98 -17.59 -20.81
C ARG A 393 10.70 -17.87 -19.50
N ILE A 394 10.77 -16.89 -18.59
CA ILE A 394 11.37 -17.07 -17.25
C ILE A 394 10.59 -18.14 -16.47
N SER A 395 9.26 -18.12 -16.52
CA SER A 395 8.44 -19.12 -15.82
C SER A 395 8.63 -20.53 -16.38
N GLU A 396 8.79 -20.66 -17.70
CA GLU A 396 9.12 -21.93 -18.36
C GLU A 396 10.53 -22.41 -18.01
N GLU A 397 11.53 -21.51 -18.01
CA GLU A 397 12.89 -21.80 -17.56
C GLU A 397 12.91 -22.25 -16.10
N ILE A 398 12.16 -21.57 -15.22
CA ILE A 398 11.99 -21.98 -13.81
C ILE A 398 11.30 -23.35 -13.73
N GLY A 399 10.25 -23.60 -14.51
CA GLY A 399 9.55 -24.88 -14.51
C GLY A 399 10.42 -26.04 -15.00
N ASN A 400 11.24 -25.81 -16.03
CA ASN A 400 12.22 -26.77 -16.53
C ASN A 400 13.34 -27.00 -15.51
N LEU A 401 13.84 -25.93 -14.90
CA LEU A 401 14.83 -26.01 -13.82
C LEU A 401 14.26 -26.76 -12.61
N MET A 402 12.99 -26.55 -12.24
CA MET A 402 12.34 -27.28 -11.15
C MET A 402 12.22 -28.77 -11.46
N LYS A 403 11.90 -29.16 -12.69
CA LYS A 403 11.90 -30.57 -13.13
C LYS A 403 13.30 -31.17 -13.14
N GLU A 404 14.30 -30.41 -13.58
CA GLU A 404 15.70 -30.83 -13.54
C GLU A 404 16.17 -31.00 -12.08
N ILE A 405 15.80 -30.09 -11.19
CA ILE A 405 16.02 -30.21 -9.74
C ILE A 405 15.30 -31.43 -9.16
N GLU A 406 14.05 -31.70 -9.52
CA GLU A 406 13.33 -32.92 -9.08
C GLU A 406 14.07 -34.19 -9.52
N THR A 407 14.54 -34.27 -10.78
CA THR A 407 15.31 -35.42 -11.27
C THR A 407 16.68 -35.55 -10.56
N LEU A 408 17.37 -34.43 -10.31
CA LEU A 408 18.62 -34.40 -9.56
C LEU A 408 18.43 -34.69 -8.07
N VAL A 409 17.27 -34.35 -7.48
CA VAL A 409 16.90 -34.66 -6.09
C VAL A 409 16.53 -36.13 -5.95
N GLU A 410 15.87 -36.74 -6.93
CA GLU A 410 15.64 -38.19 -7.00
C GLU A 410 16.94 -38.99 -7.17
N GLU A 411 17.92 -38.47 -7.92
CA GLU A 411 19.25 -39.06 -8.03
C GLU A 411 20.11 -38.83 -6.77
N LYS A 412 20.07 -37.63 -6.17
CA LYS A 412 20.81 -37.30 -4.94
C LYS A 412 20.21 -37.89 -3.67
N THR A 413 18.92 -38.18 -3.58
CA THR A 413 18.33 -38.81 -2.39
C THR A 413 18.83 -40.25 -2.15
N LYS A 414 19.46 -40.88 -3.16
CA LYS A 414 20.26 -42.11 -3.00
C LYS A 414 21.70 -41.89 -2.52
N GLU A 415 22.22 -40.66 -2.59
CA GLU A 415 23.59 -40.30 -2.17
C GLU A 415 23.65 -39.33 -0.96
N SER A 416 22.53 -38.75 -0.52
CA SER A 416 22.52 -37.58 0.39
C SER A 416 22.27 -37.89 1.87
N VAL A 417 22.84 -38.97 2.42
CA VAL A 417 22.95 -39.11 3.89
C VAL A 417 24.19 -38.37 4.44
N ASP A 418 25.00 -37.69 3.61
CA ASP A 418 26.25 -37.07 4.09
C ASP A 418 26.61 -35.72 3.41
N MET A 419 25.71 -34.72 3.47
CA MET A 419 25.96 -33.38 2.87
C MET A 419 25.49 -32.19 3.73
N SER A 420 25.40 -32.34 5.06
CA SER A 420 25.16 -31.22 5.98
C SER A 420 26.45 -30.48 6.40
N LYS A 421 27.45 -30.35 5.50
CA LYS A 421 28.84 -30.03 5.90
C LYS A 421 29.57 -28.86 5.24
N PHE A 422 28.93 -28.01 4.43
CA PHE A 422 29.67 -26.89 3.82
C PHE A 422 28.93 -25.54 3.83
N VAL A 423 28.69 -24.99 5.02
CA VAL A 423 28.68 -23.52 5.17
C VAL A 423 30.13 -23.07 5.32
N ARG A 424 30.65 -22.28 4.37
CA ARG A 424 32.06 -21.87 4.32
C ARG A 424 32.24 -20.54 5.07
N GLU A 425 32.69 -20.60 6.31
CA GLU A 425 32.98 -19.40 7.13
C GLU A 425 34.49 -19.27 7.41
N GLY A 426 34.90 -18.11 7.93
CA GLY A 426 36.29 -17.85 8.32
C GLY A 426 37.21 -17.53 7.14
N GLY A 427 36.73 -16.70 6.20
CA GLY A 427 37.62 -16.05 5.22
C GLY A 427 38.55 -15.00 5.86
N PRO A 428 39.52 -14.49 5.08
CA PRO A 428 40.54 -13.58 5.59
C PRO A 428 39.95 -12.20 5.97
N LEU A 429 40.52 -11.55 6.98
CA LEU A 429 40.23 -10.15 7.25
C LEU A 429 41.01 -9.27 6.28
N LEU A 430 40.32 -8.40 5.54
CA LEU A 430 40.89 -7.62 4.44
C LEU A 430 41.66 -6.37 4.88
N TYR A 431 41.62 -6.04 6.17
CA TYR A 431 42.14 -4.79 6.73
C TYR A 431 42.97 -5.08 7.98
N ASP A 432 44.07 -4.34 8.13
CA ASP A 432 44.94 -4.43 9.30
C ASP A 432 44.22 -3.92 10.56
N GLY A 433 44.52 -4.55 11.70
CA GLY A 433 43.96 -4.18 13.01
C GLY A 433 42.59 -4.77 13.33
N LEU A 434 41.95 -5.47 12.39
CA LEU A 434 40.70 -6.20 12.66
C LEU A 434 41.00 -7.54 13.33
N SER A 435 40.12 -7.96 14.23
CA SER A 435 40.20 -9.29 14.85
C SER A 435 38.82 -9.91 15.00
N VAL A 436 38.68 -11.19 14.62
CA VAL A 436 37.47 -11.97 14.92
C VAL A 436 37.53 -12.37 16.38
N THR A 437 36.65 -11.79 17.21
CA THR A 437 36.60 -12.07 18.65
C THR A 437 35.61 -13.18 18.98
N MET A 438 34.56 -13.34 18.19
CA MET A 438 33.60 -14.45 18.31
C MET A 438 33.22 -14.96 16.92
N ASN A 439 33.28 -16.28 16.73
CA ASN A 439 32.81 -16.95 15.52
C ASN A 439 31.50 -17.71 15.82
N SER A 440 30.87 -18.31 14.82
CA SER A 440 29.62 -19.07 14.95
C SER A 440 29.63 -20.11 16.07
N ARG A 441 30.77 -20.76 16.32
CA ARG A 441 30.90 -21.74 17.42
C ARG A 441 30.81 -21.07 18.80
N LEU A 442 31.46 -19.93 18.98
CA LEU A 442 31.39 -19.15 20.22
C LEU A 442 30.03 -18.46 20.39
N LEU A 443 29.35 -18.15 19.30
CA LEU A 443 28.02 -17.52 19.25
C LEU A 443 26.88 -18.54 19.22
N ASN A 444 27.17 -19.82 19.47
CA ASN A 444 26.23 -20.92 19.54
C ASN A 444 25.16 -20.90 18.41
N GLY A 445 25.63 -20.82 17.17
CA GLY A 445 24.77 -20.78 15.98
C GLY A 445 25.54 -21.00 14.69
N SER A 446 24.97 -20.58 13.56
CA SER A 446 25.59 -20.64 12.24
C SER A 446 25.55 -19.29 11.56
N GLN A 447 26.56 -19.00 10.73
CA GLN A 447 26.70 -17.75 9.99
C GLN A 447 26.64 -16.54 10.91
N ARG A 448 27.41 -16.53 11.99
CA ARG A 448 27.54 -15.42 12.94
C ARG A 448 29.02 -15.04 13.13
N VAL A 449 29.30 -13.75 13.24
CA VAL A 449 30.64 -13.25 13.53
C VAL A 449 30.60 -11.96 14.34
N VAL A 450 31.55 -11.81 15.25
CA VAL A 450 31.88 -10.54 15.90
C VAL A 450 33.31 -10.18 15.52
N VAL A 451 33.49 -8.98 14.98
CA VAL A 451 34.78 -8.43 14.54
C VAL A 451 35.04 -7.12 15.26
N ASP A 452 36.16 -7.02 15.96
CA ASP A 452 36.60 -5.80 16.63
C ASP A 452 37.64 -5.06 15.78
N GLY A 453 37.76 -3.75 15.99
CA GLY A 453 38.73 -2.88 15.31
C GLY A 453 38.29 -2.40 13.92
N VAL A 454 37.00 -2.49 13.59
CA VAL A 454 36.49 -2.10 12.26
C VAL A 454 36.66 -0.60 12.01
N ILE A 455 36.53 0.23 13.05
CA ILE A 455 36.80 1.67 13.02
C ILE A 455 37.56 2.09 14.28
N SER A 456 38.26 3.22 14.20
CA SER A 456 38.99 3.79 15.34
C SER A 456 38.08 4.59 16.29
N GLU A 457 38.56 4.85 17.51
CA GLU A 457 37.86 5.69 18.48
C GLU A 457 37.57 7.11 17.96
N GLU A 458 38.49 7.67 17.16
CA GLU A 458 38.31 8.99 16.53
C GLU A 458 37.16 8.96 15.51
N GLU A 459 37.08 7.89 14.71
CA GLU A 459 36.00 7.69 13.72
C GLU A 459 34.65 7.46 14.41
N CYS A 460 34.62 6.71 15.52
CA CYS A 460 33.42 6.53 16.35
C CYS A 460 32.88 7.88 16.86
N VAL A 461 33.75 8.72 17.43
CA VAL A 461 33.38 10.04 17.93
C VAL A 461 32.87 10.94 16.81
N GLU A 462 33.52 10.89 15.64
CA GLU A 462 33.12 11.70 14.48
C GLU A 462 31.74 11.29 13.93
N LEU A 463 31.44 10.00 13.87
CA LEU A 463 30.13 9.49 13.44
C LEU A 463 29.03 9.77 14.47
N GLN A 464 29.34 9.74 15.77
CA GLN A 464 28.40 10.16 16.81
C GLN A 464 28.05 11.65 16.68
N LYS A 465 29.03 12.53 16.44
CA LYS A 465 28.78 13.96 16.17
C LYS A 465 27.90 14.18 14.94
N LEU A 466 28.16 13.45 13.85
CA LEU A 466 27.33 13.50 12.64
C LEU A 466 25.87 13.21 12.99
N THR A 467 25.62 12.22 13.84
CA THR A 467 24.27 11.83 14.25
C THR A 467 23.60 12.91 15.08
N ASN A 468 24.29 13.50 16.05
CA ASN A 468 23.75 14.60 16.86
C ASN A 468 23.41 15.85 16.03
N ALA A 469 24.08 16.07 14.89
CA ALA A 469 23.85 17.20 14.00
C ALA A 469 22.84 16.93 12.87
N ALA A 470 22.78 15.69 12.36
CA ALA A 470 22.01 15.32 11.16
C ALA A 470 20.75 14.50 11.45
N ALA A 471 20.66 13.84 12.61
CA ALA A 471 19.62 12.87 12.86
C ALA A 471 18.28 13.54 13.11
N SER A 472 17.23 12.94 12.54
CA SER A 472 15.86 13.35 12.83
C SER A 472 15.27 12.41 13.87
N ALA A 473 14.52 12.98 14.82
CA ALA A 473 13.79 12.18 15.79
C ALA A 473 12.75 11.33 15.05
N GLY A 474 12.76 10.02 15.28
CA GLY A 474 11.88 9.07 14.58
C GLY A 474 12.13 8.97 13.07
N ASP A 475 13.37 9.20 12.59
CA ASP A 475 13.77 8.93 11.20
C ASP A 475 13.51 7.47 10.84
N GLY A 476 12.84 7.22 9.70
CA GLY A 476 12.31 5.89 9.33
C GLY A 476 10.98 5.50 10.02
N TYR A 477 10.47 6.29 10.95
CA TYR A 477 9.24 6.03 11.73
C TYR A 477 8.27 7.23 11.76
N ARG A 478 8.20 7.99 10.68
CA ARG A 478 7.27 9.15 10.51
C ARG A 478 7.34 10.19 11.64
N GLY A 479 8.52 10.37 12.22
CA GLY A 479 8.73 11.32 13.32
C GLY A 479 8.32 10.81 14.70
N LYS A 480 7.90 9.54 14.83
CA LYS A 480 7.63 8.91 16.12
C LYS A 480 8.95 8.77 16.89
N THR A 481 9.11 9.58 17.93
CA THR A 481 10.36 9.66 18.70
C THR A 481 10.63 8.42 19.54
N SER A 482 9.61 7.60 19.83
CA SER A 482 9.71 6.37 20.64
C SER A 482 9.00 5.21 19.93
N PRO A 483 9.55 4.70 18.81
CA PRO A 483 8.85 3.75 17.93
C PRO A 483 8.75 2.33 18.50
N HIS A 484 9.75 1.88 19.27
CA HIS A 484 9.83 0.52 19.79
C HIS A 484 9.40 0.40 21.26
N THR A 485 9.66 1.42 22.07
CA THR A 485 9.33 1.45 23.49
C THR A 485 9.13 2.90 23.95
N PRO A 486 8.17 3.20 24.84
CA PRO A 486 7.95 4.54 25.37
C PRO A 486 9.08 5.04 26.28
N SER A 487 10.03 4.16 26.65
CA SER A 487 11.13 4.44 27.58
C SER A 487 12.43 4.89 26.90
N GLU A 488 12.49 4.88 25.57
CA GLU A 488 13.67 5.32 24.81
C GLU A 488 13.25 6.29 23.70
N THR A 489 14.16 7.20 23.35
CA THR A 489 14.05 8.02 22.14
C THR A 489 14.92 7.47 21.01
N PHE A 490 14.45 7.59 19.77
CA PHE A 490 15.05 7.07 18.56
C PHE A 490 15.42 8.20 17.62
N TYR A 491 16.68 8.22 17.19
CA TYR A 491 17.22 9.17 16.22
C TYR A 491 17.93 8.40 15.12
N GLY A 492 17.80 8.87 13.88
CA GLY A 492 18.35 8.19 12.73
C GLY A 492 18.81 9.10 11.59
N VAL A 493 19.77 8.61 10.82
CA VAL A 493 20.24 9.23 9.57
C VAL A 493 20.72 8.18 8.57
N THR A 494 20.21 8.25 7.33
CA THR A 494 20.67 7.43 6.20
C THR A 494 21.94 7.99 5.57
N VAL A 495 22.71 7.16 4.88
CA VAL A 495 23.96 7.58 4.21
C VAL A 495 23.69 8.70 3.20
N TYR A 496 22.63 8.56 2.40
CA TYR A 496 22.22 9.58 1.44
C TYR A 496 21.92 10.93 2.10
N LYS A 497 21.15 10.93 3.20
CA LYS A 497 20.79 12.14 3.93
C LYS A 497 22.03 12.82 4.52
N ALA A 498 22.97 12.06 5.09
CA ALA A 498 24.22 12.60 5.60
C ALA A 498 25.05 13.27 4.48
N LEU A 499 25.19 12.61 3.32
CA LEU A 499 25.92 13.16 2.18
C LEU A 499 25.26 14.44 1.64
N LYS A 500 23.92 14.46 1.56
CA LYS A 500 23.17 15.64 1.12
C LYS A 500 23.33 16.82 2.08
N LEU A 501 23.15 16.60 3.38
CA LEU A 501 23.38 17.64 4.39
C LEU A 501 24.83 18.14 4.37
N GLY A 502 25.78 17.25 4.05
CA GLY A 502 27.17 17.62 3.83
C GLY A 502 27.33 18.57 2.64
N GLN A 503 26.72 18.25 1.50
CA GLN A 503 26.78 19.07 0.28
C GLN A 503 26.16 20.46 0.49
N GLU A 504 25.11 20.53 1.31
CA GLU A 504 24.46 21.78 1.73
C GLU A 504 25.24 22.55 2.80
N GLY A 505 26.35 22.02 3.30
CA GLY A 505 27.18 22.63 4.34
C GLY A 505 26.53 22.62 5.74
N LYS A 506 25.44 21.86 5.93
CA LYS A 506 24.75 21.72 7.22
C LYS A 506 25.48 20.77 8.17
N VAL A 507 26.20 19.80 7.62
CA VAL A 507 27.13 18.94 8.37
C VAL A 507 28.48 18.86 7.65
N SER A 508 29.50 18.35 8.33
CA SER A 508 30.82 18.16 7.73
C SER A 508 30.77 17.10 6.62
N MET A 509 31.20 17.49 5.41
CA MET A 509 31.37 16.56 4.28
C MET A 509 32.37 15.45 4.58
N HIS A 510 33.33 15.70 5.48
CA HIS A 510 34.27 14.68 5.93
C HIS A 510 33.54 13.58 6.70
N SER A 511 32.72 13.95 7.68
CA SER A 511 31.95 12.99 8.50
C SER A 511 30.92 12.22 7.66
N ALA A 512 30.27 12.89 6.70
CA ALA A 512 29.33 12.24 5.79
C ALA A 512 30.01 11.21 4.85
N ARG A 513 31.21 11.52 4.34
CA ARG A 513 32.01 10.56 3.56
C ARG A 513 32.57 9.44 4.42
N LEU A 514 32.97 9.74 5.66
CA LEU A 514 33.40 8.74 6.63
C LEU A 514 32.28 7.71 6.85
N TYR A 515 31.04 8.17 7.03
CA TYR A 515 29.89 7.28 7.18
C TYR A 515 29.76 6.31 6.00
N TYR A 516 29.74 6.81 4.76
CA TYR A 516 29.72 5.95 3.56
C TYR A 516 30.90 4.95 3.53
N ASN A 517 32.13 5.44 3.73
CA ASN A 517 33.33 4.60 3.67
C ASN A 517 33.31 3.47 4.71
N VAL A 518 32.81 3.75 5.90
CA VAL A 518 32.70 2.77 6.98
C VAL A 518 31.66 1.70 6.65
N THR A 519 30.51 2.08 6.05
CA THR A 519 29.52 1.08 5.59
C THR A 519 30.09 0.13 4.53
N GLU A 520 30.86 0.67 3.57
CA GLU A 520 31.57 -0.12 2.56
C GLU A 520 32.62 -1.04 3.16
N LYS A 521 33.36 -0.56 4.18
CA LYS A 521 34.35 -1.36 4.90
C LYS A 521 33.67 -2.56 5.58
N VAL A 522 32.54 -2.35 6.25
CA VAL A 522 31.78 -3.45 6.89
C VAL A 522 31.30 -4.45 5.83
N ARG A 523 30.71 -3.98 4.72
CA ARG A 523 30.24 -4.85 3.62
C ARG A 523 31.33 -5.82 3.15
N ARG A 524 32.53 -5.30 2.87
CA ARG A 524 33.69 -6.10 2.42
C ARG A 524 34.18 -7.09 3.48
N VAL A 525 34.12 -6.72 4.75
CA VAL A 525 34.48 -7.63 5.87
C VAL A 525 33.50 -8.80 5.92
N ILE A 526 32.19 -8.54 5.79
CA ILE A 526 31.15 -9.57 5.80
C ILE A 526 31.28 -10.50 4.58
N GLU A 527 31.45 -9.93 3.38
CA GLU A 527 31.70 -10.70 2.13
C GLU A 527 32.88 -11.65 2.27
N SER A 528 34.01 -11.14 2.78
CA SER A 528 35.22 -11.93 2.93
C SER A 528 35.06 -13.01 3.98
N TYR A 529 34.53 -12.68 5.16
CA TYR A 529 34.42 -13.63 6.27
C TYR A 529 33.50 -14.81 5.93
N PHE A 530 32.33 -14.54 5.34
CA PHE A 530 31.39 -15.58 4.89
C PHE A 530 31.72 -16.17 3.52
N ARG A 531 32.85 -15.76 2.91
CA ARG A 531 33.38 -16.28 1.64
C ARG A 531 32.31 -16.31 0.55
N LEU A 532 31.60 -15.19 0.41
CA LEU A 532 30.50 -15.08 -0.53
C LEU A 532 31.01 -15.02 -1.97
N ASP A 533 30.46 -15.87 -2.85
CA ASP A 533 30.79 -15.88 -4.28
C ASP A 533 30.09 -14.73 -5.03
N THR A 534 29.05 -14.15 -4.44
CA THR A 534 28.27 -13.03 -4.98
C THR A 534 28.46 -11.81 -4.09
N PRO A 535 28.66 -10.60 -4.66
CA PRO A 535 28.78 -9.39 -3.86
C PRO A 535 27.47 -9.08 -3.13
N LEU A 536 27.60 -8.56 -1.91
CA LEU A 536 26.50 -7.99 -1.16
C LEU A 536 26.16 -6.61 -1.74
N TYR A 537 24.88 -6.37 -1.94
CA TYR A 537 24.31 -5.06 -2.22
C TYR A 537 23.62 -4.56 -0.95
N PHE A 538 23.81 -3.29 -0.58
CA PHE A 538 23.03 -2.72 0.54
C PHE A 538 21.56 -2.77 0.17
N SER A 539 20.71 -3.33 1.02
CA SER A 539 19.25 -3.16 0.94
C SER A 539 18.81 -1.89 1.68
N TYR A 540 19.48 -1.58 2.80
CA TYR A 540 19.23 -0.37 3.59
C TYR A 540 20.41 -0.11 4.54
N SER A 541 20.74 1.16 4.79
CA SER A 541 21.82 1.59 5.65
C SER A 541 21.36 2.69 6.62
N HIS A 542 21.52 2.47 7.92
CA HIS A 542 20.95 3.35 8.94
C HIS A 542 21.86 3.54 10.15
N LEU A 543 22.32 4.77 10.36
CA LEU A 543 22.99 5.17 11.60
C LEU A 543 21.89 5.57 12.56
N VAL A 544 21.77 4.83 13.65
CA VAL A 544 20.73 4.94 14.65
C VAL A 544 21.33 5.17 16.04
N CYS A 545 20.75 6.09 16.79
CA CYS A 545 21.00 6.27 18.21
C CYS A 545 19.71 6.10 19.02
N ARG A 546 19.81 5.37 20.13
CA ARG A 546 18.73 5.19 21.11
C ARG A 546 19.14 5.75 22.45
N THR A 547 18.32 6.61 23.04
CA THR A 547 18.63 7.29 24.30
C THR A 547 17.59 6.94 25.36
N ALA A 548 18.05 6.49 26.53
CA ALA A 548 17.17 6.21 27.66
C ALA A 548 16.47 7.49 28.16
N ILE A 549 15.19 7.40 28.49
CA ILE A 549 14.42 8.48 29.13
C ILE A 549 14.44 8.24 30.64
N GLU A 550 15.15 9.08 31.40
CA GLU A 550 15.44 8.85 32.83
C GLU A 550 14.18 8.52 33.66
N ASP A 551 13.09 9.25 33.47
CA ASP A 551 11.83 9.08 34.22
C ASP A 551 11.03 7.83 33.86
N LYS A 552 11.50 6.98 32.94
CA LYS A 552 10.76 5.83 32.39
C LYS A 552 11.52 4.50 32.45
N GLN A 553 12.51 4.40 33.36
CA GLN A 553 13.35 3.19 33.49
C GLN A 553 12.98 2.29 34.67
N ALA A 554 12.19 2.78 35.63
CA ALA A 554 11.79 2.00 36.79
C ALA A 554 10.94 0.77 36.40
N ASP A 555 11.27 -0.39 36.98
CA ASP A 555 10.56 -1.68 36.82
C ASP A 555 10.40 -2.18 35.36
N ARG A 556 11.30 -1.72 34.48
CA ARG A 556 11.28 -2.03 33.05
C ARG A 556 11.63 -3.49 32.77
N THR A 557 10.79 -4.17 31.99
CA THR A 557 11.00 -5.58 31.56
C THR A 557 10.98 -5.77 30.04
N ASP A 558 10.63 -4.74 29.26
CA ASP A 558 10.66 -4.77 27.81
C ASP A 558 12.08 -4.68 27.25
N SER A 559 12.25 -5.17 26.03
CA SER A 559 13.49 -5.01 25.26
C SER A 559 13.52 -3.66 24.54
N SER A 560 14.72 -3.12 24.28
CA SER A 560 14.88 -1.97 23.39
C SER A 560 14.38 -2.33 22.00
N HIS A 561 14.74 -3.51 21.50
CA HIS A 561 14.22 -4.08 20.27
C HIS A 561 13.77 -5.52 20.52
N ALA A 562 12.50 -5.82 20.21
CA ALA A 562 11.96 -7.16 20.37
C ALA A 562 12.70 -8.17 19.50
N VAL A 563 12.61 -9.44 19.88
CA VAL A 563 13.19 -10.53 19.09
C VAL A 563 12.48 -10.61 17.74
N HIS A 564 13.25 -10.65 16.67
CA HIS A 564 12.77 -10.68 15.29
C HIS A 564 13.77 -11.40 14.39
N VAL A 565 13.35 -11.65 13.15
CA VAL A 565 14.21 -12.14 12.06
C VAL A 565 14.13 -11.13 10.92
N ASP A 566 15.28 -10.83 10.30
CA ASP A 566 15.37 -9.71 9.36
C ASP A 566 14.69 -9.95 8.01
N ASN A 567 14.48 -11.23 7.63
CA ASN A 567 13.89 -11.58 6.33
C ASN A 567 12.60 -12.41 6.39
N CYS A 568 12.02 -12.64 7.58
CA CYS A 568 10.76 -13.36 7.71
C CYS A 568 10.00 -12.95 8.98
N ILE A 569 8.69 -13.22 8.98
CA ILE A 569 7.81 -13.00 10.12
C ILE A 569 8.00 -14.16 11.09
N LEU A 570 8.63 -13.89 12.23
CA LEU A 570 8.84 -14.88 13.28
C LEU A 570 7.55 -15.14 14.05
N ASN A 571 7.04 -16.37 14.01
CA ASN A 571 6.04 -16.87 14.93
C ASN A 571 6.71 -17.83 15.93
N ALA A 572 7.03 -17.30 17.11
CA ALA A 572 7.75 -18.02 18.15
C ALA A 572 6.95 -19.19 18.74
N GLU A 573 5.61 -19.10 18.78
CA GLU A 573 4.75 -20.16 19.31
C GLU A 573 4.68 -21.37 18.37
N ALA A 574 4.62 -21.10 17.06
CA ALA A 574 4.58 -22.13 16.04
C ALA A 574 5.98 -22.56 15.56
N MET A 575 7.05 -21.94 16.07
CA MET A 575 8.45 -22.20 15.70
C MET A 575 8.70 -22.09 14.18
N VAL A 576 8.01 -21.17 13.51
CA VAL A 576 8.09 -20.95 12.07
C VAL A 576 8.43 -19.51 11.74
N CYS A 577 9.15 -19.33 10.63
CA CYS A 577 9.50 -18.03 10.10
C CYS A 577 8.96 -17.91 8.67
N VAL A 578 7.90 -17.12 8.49
CA VAL A 578 7.17 -17.03 7.22
C VAL A 578 7.75 -15.93 6.35
N LYS A 579 8.19 -16.28 5.13
CA LYS A 579 8.74 -15.35 4.15
C LYS A 579 7.64 -14.73 3.29
N GLU A 580 6.92 -13.77 3.84
CA GLU A 580 5.89 -13.02 3.13
C GLU A 580 5.85 -11.55 3.56
N PRO A 581 5.29 -10.64 2.74
CA PRO A 581 5.06 -9.25 3.15
C PRO A 581 4.26 -9.20 4.48
N PRO A 582 4.63 -8.34 5.44
CA PRO A 582 5.53 -7.19 5.32
C PRO A 582 7.03 -7.48 5.54
N ALA A 583 7.46 -8.74 5.68
CA ALA A 583 8.89 -9.03 5.86
C ALA A 583 9.71 -8.71 4.61
N TYR A 584 10.94 -8.25 4.81
CA TYR A 584 11.90 -8.02 3.73
C TYR A 584 12.56 -9.34 3.30
N THR A 585 11.80 -10.19 2.60
CA THR A 585 12.17 -11.57 2.24
C THR A 585 13.45 -11.71 1.41
N PHE A 586 13.91 -10.60 0.84
CA PHE A 586 15.11 -10.47 0.01
C PHE A 586 16.40 -10.13 0.79
N ARG A 587 16.34 -9.94 2.12
CA ARG A 587 17.54 -9.74 2.94
C ARG A 587 18.24 -11.06 3.19
N ASP A 588 19.53 -11.10 2.89
CA ASP A 588 20.37 -12.31 2.98
C ASP A 588 21.36 -12.22 4.15
N TYR A 589 21.95 -11.04 4.37
CA TYR A 589 22.89 -10.78 5.45
C TYR A 589 22.61 -9.45 6.13
N SER A 590 22.94 -9.37 7.41
CA SER A 590 22.84 -8.19 8.24
C SER A 590 24.16 -7.92 8.96
N ALA A 591 24.46 -6.65 9.22
CA ALA A 591 25.56 -6.26 10.08
C ALA A 591 25.22 -5.05 10.94
N ILE A 592 25.74 -5.01 12.15
CA ILE A 592 25.59 -3.91 13.08
C ILE A 592 26.97 -3.48 13.57
N LEU A 593 27.39 -2.26 13.25
CA LEU A 593 28.64 -1.66 13.73
C LEU A 593 28.34 -0.70 14.89
N TYR A 594 28.92 -0.96 16.06
CA TYR A 594 28.73 -0.14 17.25
C TYR A 594 29.71 1.04 17.28
N LEU A 595 29.20 2.21 17.68
CA LEU A 595 29.97 3.45 17.74
C LEU A 595 30.43 3.78 19.17
N ASN A 596 29.84 3.16 20.18
CA ASN A 596 30.12 3.47 21.58
C ASN A 596 29.73 2.31 22.52
N GLY A 597 30.13 2.44 23.80
CA GLY A 597 29.84 1.47 24.87
C GLY A 597 29.67 2.12 26.25
N ASP A 598 29.58 3.45 26.30
CA ASP A 598 29.40 4.28 27.50
C ASP A 598 27.92 4.45 27.86
N PHE A 599 27.21 3.33 27.98
CA PHE A 599 25.79 3.28 28.38
C PHE A 599 25.49 2.01 29.19
N GLU A 600 24.35 1.97 29.87
CA GLU A 600 23.91 0.80 30.66
C GLU A 600 22.81 0.02 29.91
N GLY A 601 22.92 -1.32 29.90
CA GLY A 601 22.00 -2.20 29.17
C GLY A 601 22.34 -2.33 27.67
N GLY A 602 21.33 -2.41 26.80
CA GLY A 602 21.51 -2.29 25.34
C GLY A 602 22.27 -3.42 24.64
N ALA A 603 22.52 -4.54 25.31
CA ALA A 603 23.22 -5.69 24.74
C ALA A 603 22.43 -6.33 23.59
N PHE A 604 23.12 -6.69 22.52
CA PHE A 604 22.54 -7.45 21.41
C PHE A 604 22.59 -8.94 21.73
N TYR A 605 21.53 -9.68 21.44
CA TYR A 605 21.48 -11.11 21.73
C TYR A 605 20.79 -11.89 20.63
N PHE A 606 21.25 -13.13 20.42
CA PHE A 606 20.61 -14.12 19.57
C PHE A 606 19.74 -15.05 20.42
N THR A 607 18.68 -15.59 19.82
CA THR A 607 17.82 -16.60 20.45
C THR A 607 17.66 -17.82 19.55
N GLU A 608 17.07 -18.87 20.09
CA GLU A 608 16.41 -19.90 19.29
C GLU A 608 15.12 -19.33 18.65
N LEU A 609 14.45 -20.14 17.82
CA LEU A 609 13.17 -19.79 17.18
C LEU A 609 12.03 -19.49 18.19
N ASP A 610 12.17 -19.93 19.44
CA ASP A 610 11.20 -19.70 20.52
C ASP A 610 11.22 -18.26 21.08
N ALA A 611 12.10 -17.41 20.55
CA ALA A 611 12.31 -16.01 20.94
C ALA A 611 12.65 -15.79 22.43
N SER A 612 12.94 -16.83 23.20
CA SER A 612 13.12 -16.76 24.66
C SER A 612 14.42 -17.41 25.14
N THR A 613 14.86 -18.49 24.47
CA THR A 613 16.12 -19.15 24.77
C THR A 613 17.27 -18.37 24.15
N VAL A 614 17.96 -17.57 24.97
CA VAL A 614 19.14 -16.80 24.54
C VAL A 614 20.31 -17.74 24.25
N THR A 615 20.85 -17.67 23.03
CA THR A 615 21.96 -18.52 22.56
C THR A 615 23.32 -17.83 22.67
N ALA A 616 23.36 -16.52 22.48
CA ALA A 616 24.57 -15.71 22.60
C ALA A 616 24.25 -14.24 22.86
N GLU A 617 25.17 -13.51 23.49
CA GLU A 617 25.05 -12.09 23.79
C GLU A 617 26.33 -11.35 23.43
N VAL A 618 26.19 -10.18 22.83
CA VAL A 618 27.27 -9.32 22.37
C VAL A 618 27.14 -7.95 23.01
N GLN A 619 28.16 -7.56 23.78
CA GLN A 619 28.24 -6.23 24.37
C GLN A 619 28.72 -5.20 23.35
N PRO A 620 27.98 -4.10 23.11
CA PRO A 620 28.41 -3.03 22.22
C PRO A 620 29.64 -2.30 22.75
N GLN A 621 30.56 -1.96 21.84
CA GLN A 621 31.71 -1.10 22.11
C GLN A 621 32.14 -0.44 20.78
N CYS A 622 32.85 0.68 20.84
CA CYS A 622 33.35 1.33 19.61
C CYS A 622 34.13 0.34 18.73
N GLY A 623 33.83 0.35 17.43
CA GLY A 623 34.57 -0.43 16.43
C GLY A 623 34.24 -1.93 16.41
N ARG A 624 33.29 -2.40 17.22
CA ARG A 624 32.79 -3.78 17.17
C ARG A 624 31.66 -3.91 16.16
N ALA A 625 31.80 -4.82 15.21
CA ALA A 625 30.75 -5.20 14.27
C ALA A 625 30.24 -6.61 14.55
N VAL A 626 28.92 -6.79 14.52
CA VAL A 626 28.26 -8.11 14.50
C VAL A 626 27.75 -8.34 13.09
N GLY A 627 28.10 -9.46 12.47
CA GLY A 627 27.62 -9.85 11.14
C GLY A 627 26.93 -11.21 11.20
N PHE A 628 25.80 -11.35 10.52
CA PHE A 628 25.06 -12.61 10.50
C PHE A 628 24.17 -12.74 9.25
N SER A 629 23.77 -13.96 8.89
CA SER A 629 22.75 -14.16 7.85
C SER A 629 21.36 -13.79 8.38
N SER A 630 20.51 -13.17 7.56
CA SER A 630 19.25 -12.55 7.98
C SER A 630 18.08 -13.55 8.19
N GLY A 631 18.34 -14.85 8.03
CA GLY A 631 17.35 -15.93 8.02
C GLY A 631 16.93 -16.47 9.39
N LEU A 632 16.09 -17.50 9.34
CA LEU A 632 15.48 -18.18 10.51
C LEU A 632 16.51 -18.74 11.50
N GLU A 633 17.76 -18.92 11.08
CA GLU A 633 18.87 -19.38 11.92
C GLU A 633 19.39 -18.32 12.91
N ASN A 634 19.03 -17.05 12.72
CA ASN A 634 19.52 -15.93 13.52
C ASN A 634 18.40 -15.01 14.07
N PRO A 635 17.38 -15.52 14.80
CA PRO A 635 16.50 -14.65 15.59
C PRO A 635 17.31 -13.86 16.61
N HIS A 636 17.01 -12.56 16.75
CA HIS A 636 17.81 -11.68 17.59
C HIS A 636 17.03 -10.47 18.11
N GLY A 637 17.52 -9.88 19.21
CA GLY A 637 16.93 -8.73 19.89
C GLY A 637 17.97 -7.82 20.54
N VAL A 638 17.50 -6.74 21.16
CA VAL A 638 18.35 -5.78 21.90
C VAL A 638 17.75 -5.51 23.27
N LYS A 639 18.50 -5.78 24.33
CA LYS A 639 18.06 -5.50 25.71
C LYS A 639 17.80 -4.01 25.93
N ALA A 640 16.98 -3.67 26.91
CA ALA A 640 16.69 -2.30 27.29
C ALA A 640 17.96 -1.45 27.47
N VAL A 641 18.01 -0.25 26.89
CA VAL A 641 18.99 0.78 27.28
C VAL A 641 18.43 1.50 28.49
N THR A 642 19.07 1.35 29.65
CA THR A 642 18.56 1.89 30.92
C THR A 642 19.18 3.23 31.29
N LYS A 643 20.33 3.58 30.69
CA LYS A 643 21.00 4.86 30.91
C LYS A 643 21.93 5.19 29.75
N GLY A 644 22.03 6.46 29.40
CA GLY A 644 22.91 6.94 28.33
C GLY A 644 22.30 6.75 26.94
N GLN A 645 23.17 6.84 25.92
CA GLN A 645 22.80 6.75 24.51
C GLN A 645 23.60 5.64 23.84
N ARG A 646 22.93 4.77 23.08
CA ARG A 646 23.54 3.70 22.29
C ARG A 646 23.46 4.06 20.81
N CYS A 647 24.60 4.17 20.14
CA CYS A 647 24.68 4.49 18.71
C CYS A 647 25.30 3.33 17.91
N ALA A 648 24.69 3.01 16.78
CA ALA A 648 25.14 1.95 15.89
C ALA A 648 24.79 2.26 14.43
N ILE A 649 25.52 1.66 13.49
CA ILE A 649 25.17 1.59 12.09
C ILE A 649 24.59 0.20 11.83
N ALA A 650 23.29 0.14 11.52
CA ALA A 650 22.61 -1.07 11.06
C ALA A 650 22.64 -1.13 9.54
N LEU A 651 23.10 -2.27 9.02
CA LEU A 651 23.26 -2.54 7.59
C LEU A 651 22.51 -3.82 7.26
N TRP A 652 21.69 -3.76 6.22
CA TRP A 652 21.04 -4.92 5.65
C TRP A 652 21.52 -5.10 4.22
N PHE A 653 21.77 -6.34 3.83
CA PHE A 653 22.32 -6.70 2.54
C PHE A 653 21.44 -7.72 1.81
N THR A 654 21.52 -7.69 0.49
CA THR A 654 20.90 -8.65 -0.42
C THR A 654 21.93 -9.13 -1.43
N LEU A 655 21.80 -10.38 -1.86
CA LEU A 655 22.54 -10.96 -2.98
C LEU A 655 21.89 -10.60 -4.33
N ASP A 656 20.66 -10.09 -4.32
CA ASP A 656 19.93 -9.67 -5.52
C ASP A 656 20.10 -8.16 -5.78
N PRO A 657 20.83 -7.76 -6.85
CA PRO A 657 21.04 -6.34 -7.16
C PRO A 657 19.74 -5.57 -7.42
N ARG A 658 18.62 -6.25 -7.73
CA ARG A 658 17.31 -5.61 -7.94
C ARG A 658 16.76 -4.97 -6.66
N HIS A 659 17.16 -5.52 -5.50
CA HIS A 659 16.75 -5.07 -4.17
C HIS A 659 17.80 -4.19 -3.48
N SER A 660 18.84 -3.77 -4.20
CA SER A 660 19.80 -2.78 -3.71
C SER A 660 19.08 -1.47 -3.37
N GLU A 661 19.49 -0.83 -2.27
CA GLU A 661 19.21 0.54 -1.89
C GLU A 661 19.62 1.41 -3.08
N ARG A 662 18.65 1.73 -3.94
CA ARG A 662 18.87 2.64 -5.03
C ARG A 662 18.90 4.02 -4.41
N VAL A 663 20.07 4.66 -4.45
CA VAL A 663 20.06 6.11 -4.68
C VAL A 663 19.50 6.25 -6.08
N SER A 664 18.18 6.41 -6.17
CA SER A 664 17.61 7.02 -7.35
C SER A 664 18.25 8.41 -7.43
N THR A 665 19.36 8.53 -8.15
CA THR A 665 19.39 9.58 -9.15
C THR A 665 18.08 9.39 -9.87
N ALA A 666 17.16 10.34 -9.72
CA ALA A 666 15.95 10.38 -10.49
C ALA A 666 16.24 9.91 -11.94
N PRO A 667 15.29 9.35 -12.68
CA PRO A 667 15.45 9.13 -14.13
C PRO A 667 15.82 10.40 -14.93
N HIS A 668 16.07 11.55 -14.28
CA HIS A 668 16.44 12.83 -14.84
C HIS A 668 17.95 13.11 -14.79
N TRP A 669 18.79 12.22 -15.28
CA TRP A 669 20.14 12.62 -15.72
C TRP A 669 20.58 11.80 -16.94
N HIS A 670 19.95 12.06 -18.09
CA HIS A 670 20.72 12.05 -19.33
C HIS A 670 21.37 13.43 -19.48
N PRO A 671 22.68 13.54 -19.71
CA PRO A 671 23.26 14.80 -20.14
C PRO A 671 22.72 15.09 -21.55
N VAL A 672 21.75 15.99 -21.68
CA VAL A 672 21.45 16.63 -22.97
C VAL A 672 22.57 17.62 -23.23
N SER A 673 23.67 17.11 -23.75
CA SER A 673 24.72 17.89 -24.38
C SER A 673 24.86 17.46 -25.83
N ALA A 674 23.87 17.84 -26.66
CA ALA A 674 24.03 17.95 -28.11
C ALA A 674 23.09 19.05 -28.66
N PRO A 675 23.50 19.83 -29.68
CA PRO A 675 22.81 21.07 -30.06
C PRO A 675 21.46 20.82 -30.73
N LEU A 676 20.46 21.65 -30.39
CA LEU A 676 19.16 21.72 -31.05
C LEU A 676 19.30 22.16 -32.52
N HIS A 677 19.64 21.27 -33.45
CA HIS A 677 19.41 21.48 -34.89
C HIS A 677 19.39 20.15 -35.67
N SER A 678 18.55 19.17 -35.33
CA SER A 678 18.27 18.04 -36.26
C SER A 678 17.13 17.08 -35.86
N HIS A 679 15.97 17.54 -35.36
CA HIS A 679 14.83 16.63 -35.10
C HIS A 679 13.48 17.04 -35.70
N ALA A 680 13.47 17.83 -36.79
CA ALA A 680 12.24 18.15 -37.53
C ALA A 680 11.80 17.06 -38.54
N ARG A 681 12.16 15.78 -38.36
CA ARG A 681 11.82 14.71 -39.33
C ARG A 681 11.42 13.38 -38.68
N LEU A 682 10.53 13.38 -37.68
CA LEU A 682 9.98 12.13 -37.14
C LEU A 682 8.50 12.27 -36.70
N PHE A 683 7.59 12.74 -37.57
CA PHE A 683 6.14 12.62 -37.35
C PHE A 683 5.33 12.43 -38.66
N PRO A 684 5.16 11.19 -39.17
CA PRO A 684 4.32 10.95 -40.34
C PRO A 684 2.81 10.90 -40.04
N SER A 685 2.38 10.77 -38.77
CA SER A 685 0.96 10.55 -38.44
C SER A 685 0.14 11.82 -38.17
N CYS A 686 0.75 13.00 -38.08
CA CYS A 686 0.01 14.28 -37.95
C CYS A 686 -0.32 14.94 -39.31
N ALA A 687 0.25 14.45 -40.43
CA ALA A 687 0.04 15.05 -41.75
C ALA A 687 -1.31 14.66 -42.41
N HIS A 688 -1.96 13.58 -41.95
CA HIS A 688 -3.23 13.12 -42.54
C HIS A 688 -4.46 13.91 -42.07
N ALA A 689 -4.39 14.58 -40.93
CA ALA A 689 -5.48 15.46 -40.47
C ALA A 689 -5.43 16.85 -41.13
N GLN A 690 -4.26 17.35 -41.52
CA GLN A 690 -4.13 18.68 -42.17
C GLN A 690 -4.38 18.65 -43.70
N SER A 691 -4.20 17.52 -44.38
CA SER A 691 -4.39 17.46 -45.85
C SER A 691 -5.84 17.38 -46.31
N ARG A 692 -6.78 16.96 -45.45
CA ARG A 692 -8.23 16.97 -45.77
C ARG A 692 -8.91 18.33 -45.62
N LEU A 693 -8.23 19.32 -45.04
CA LEU A 693 -8.76 20.68 -44.86
C LEU A 693 -8.29 21.70 -45.92
N ARG A 694 -7.48 21.28 -46.91
CA ARG A 694 -6.96 22.18 -47.96
C ARG A 694 -7.54 21.99 -49.37
N SER A 695 -8.47 21.06 -49.60
CA SER A 695 -8.94 20.74 -50.97
C SER A 695 -10.44 20.86 -51.24
N SER A 696 -11.25 21.41 -50.32
CA SER A 696 -12.68 21.63 -50.60
C SER A 696 -13.13 23.03 -50.18
N ASN A 697 -13.19 23.94 -51.16
CA ASN A 697 -13.90 25.22 -51.06
C ASN A 697 -15.43 24.97 -51.09
N VAL A 698 -16.04 24.58 -49.96
CA VAL A 698 -17.47 24.78 -49.68
C VAL A 698 -17.67 24.87 -48.16
N ILE A 699 -18.37 25.91 -47.72
CA ILE A 699 -18.77 26.17 -46.33
C ILE A 699 -19.98 25.30 -45.98
N GLU A 700 -19.90 24.49 -44.92
CA GLU A 700 -21.04 24.09 -44.07
C GLU A 700 -20.53 23.54 -42.71
N PRO A 701 -21.27 23.74 -41.59
CA PRO A 701 -20.76 23.49 -40.25
C PRO A 701 -21.02 22.05 -39.80
N SER A 702 -20.01 21.35 -39.26
CA SER A 702 -20.24 20.16 -38.44
C SER A 702 -19.52 20.29 -37.10
N THR A 703 -20.31 20.01 -36.07
CA THR A 703 -20.04 20.12 -34.66
C THR A 703 -19.29 18.87 -34.18
N GLY A 704 -18.14 19.05 -33.52
CA GLY A 704 -17.46 17.97 -32.81
C GLY A 704 -15.95 17.96 -33.01
N GLU A 705 -15.24 18.77 -32.21
CA GLU A 705 -13.82 18.52 -31.93
C GLU A 705 -13.64 18.30 -30.42
N THR A 706 -13.06 17.14 -30.09
CA THR A 706 -12.91 16.54 -28.76
C THR A 706 -11.73 17.11 -27.95
N PRO A 707 -11.65 16.87 -26.62
CA PRO A 707 -10.64 17.43 -25.70
C PRO A 707 -9.17 17.08 -26.04
N SER A 708 -8.92 16.09 -26.91
CA SER A 708 -7.60 15.67 -27.39
C SER A 708 -6.79 16.82 -28.05
N GLY A 709 -7.46 17.81 -28.66
CA GLY A 709 -6.78 18.95 -29.30
C GLY A 709 -6.04 19.88 -28.34
N ALA A 710 -6.46 19.96 -27.08
CA ALA A 710 -5.84 20.84 -26.08
C ALA A 710 -4.50 20.29 -25.57
N VAL A 711 -4.37 18.96 -25.49
CA VAL A 711 -3.12 18.30 -25.06
C VAL A 711 -2.05 18.35 -26.16
N CYS A 712 -2.47 18.24 -27.43
CA CYS A 712 -1.56 18.41 -28.58
C CYS A 712 -1.06 19.86 -28.75
N ALA A 713 -1.89 20.86 -28.43
CA ALA A 713 -1.48 22.27 -28.46
C ALA A 713 -0.41 22.58 -27.39
N LEU A 714 -0.46 21.90 -26.24
CA LEU A 714 0.48 22.05 -25.14
C LEU A 714 1.90 21.56 -25.52
N VAL A 715 2.00 20.47 -26.29
CA VAL A 715 3.30 19.93 -26.75
C VAL A 715 3.92 20.79 -27.87
N ALA A 716 3.10 21.42 -28.72
CA ALA A 716 3.58 22.29 -29.79
C ALA A 716 4.18 23.61 -29.25
N HIS A 717 3.63 24.17 -28.17
CA HIS A 717 4.13 25.42 -27.58
C HIS A 717 5.40 25.25 -26.74
N VAL A 718 5.65 24.06 -26.18
CA VAL A 718 6.88 23.76 -25.43
C VAL A 718 8.10 23.59 -26.36
N LEU A 719 7.89 23.34 -27.65
CA LEU A 719 8.98 23.17 -28.63
C LEU A 719 9.36 24.47 -29.38
N GLU A 720 8.59 25.56 -29.24
CA GLU A 720 8.87 26.87 -29.85
C GLU A 720 9.39 27.93 -28.86
N GLY A 721 9.54 27.58 -27.57
CA GLY A 721 9.98 28.47 -26.50
C GLY A 721 11.45 28.32 -26.11
#